data_AF-A0A369K205-F1
#
_entry.id   AF-A0A369K205-F1
#
_cell.length_a   1.000
_cell.length_b   1.000
_cell.length_c   1.000
_cell.angle_alpha   90.00
_cell.angle_beta   90.00
_cell.angle_gamma   90.00
#
_symmetry.space_group_name_H-M   'P 1'
#
loop_
_entity.id
_entity.type
_entity.pdbx_description
1 polymer ?
#
loop_
_entity_poly.entity_id
_entity_poly.type
_entity_poly.pdbx_seq_one_letter_code
_entity_poly.pdbx_strand_id
1 'polypeptide(L)'
;MAGRAKSDTKKRQILRDAHDQLMKRAAEAYCNELAKPPGVRRRGLRTICADFERIYFAETGSQIRLSHMTLKRLAEGGRTHTEAKAESSWITEDEANILIDFIIEMGHRGFPLSHRRIKEHVDEICRARLGPKFPASGVGRNWSYRFVEKYSDRIKTKRSRPLEEKRGRAVNPNTNEAWWELLEDTLTKYKIQRHNTYGVDEVGCQPYGEETEWVVGDASTSGPQYEVKSGNRETITVLATICADGTSTPPAIIFKGKAYQVKWAQDNPANASIGYSKKGWTDGEIGVEWMKIFDEQTATKANGEWRLLLVDGHNSHYTLAFLNYARTHMIIVICYPSHTTHIYQGLDVVIFATLKHHLNLERRIWQEKNGTPIDKTNFVGVYGRAHLRAFTAETIMAAFRKTGVWPFNPNVVTEEMMAPSKETSVEGHLPLVPPTPVRTIARLLEKISIEDDLPEDSDEESPGSSPTATASSSAFNTRMRVTFDEAVKKLSTTQLAYLTSINPATSEDAMPTTQTQPIPPPRATSRELFSSIKLKTPNEILLMAALREAEAANDALRQRVLALQATNVLNESYCTKLRFQLAHREEKKKNPKGKGKLVGDGLPRLLTGDDFYEWVVEFTNWQREEERKKKEKKQERARLKVAVDEWKKGEDACKVANAAKTERYHEAVKVWEREKAKAKAAKQTFRIKKPTRQPLQKAKAKPKLADFEQVDGIDDSSEEDDEEDDDDDDDDD
;
A
#
# COMPACT_ATOMS: atom_id res chain seq x y z
N MET A 1 -14.24 -26.60 -8.67
CA MET A 1 -12.93 -26.85 -7.99
C MET A 1 -13.14 -27.92 -6.93
N ALA A 2 -12.51 -29.09 -7.07
CA ALA A 2 -12.47 -30.08 -6.00
C ALA A 2 -11.71 -29.46 -4.80
N GLY A 3 -12.38 -29.32 -3.65
CA GLY A 3 -11.76 -28.77 -2.45
C GLY A 3 -10.58 -29.64 -2.01
N ARG A 4 -9.45 -29.04 -1.64
CA ARG A 4 -8.32 -29.76 -1.03
C ARG A 4 -8.79 -30.68 0.08
N ALA A 5 -8.21 -31.87 0.17
CA ALA A 5 -8.47 -32.81 1.25
C ALA A 5 -8.27 -32.12 2.62
N LYS A 6 -9.25 -32.25 3.51
CA LYS A 6 -9.18 -31.73 4.88
C LYS A 6 -8.01 -32.41 5.61
N SER A 7 -7.31 -31.69 6.48
CA SER A 7 -6.29 -32.29 7.35
C SER A 7 -6.90 -33.36 8.26
N ASP A 8 -6.11 -34.34 8.69
CA ASP A 8 -6.61 -35.39 9.57
C ASP A 8 -7.06 -34.85 10.93
N THR A 9 -6.43 -33.78 11.42
CA THR A 9 -6.90 -33.10 12.64
C THR A 9 -8.27 -32.47 12.42
N LYS A 10 -8.51 -31.77 11.29
CA LYS A 10 -9.83 -31.15 11.01
C LYS A 10 -10.90 -32.21 10.78
N LYS A 11 -10.57 -33.34 10.14
CA LYS A 11 -11.48 -34.51 10.04
C LYS A 11 -11.86 -35.02 11.44
N ARG A 12 -10.89 -35.22 12.32
CA ARG A 12 -11.13 -35.64 13.72
C ARG A 12 -11.96 -34.62 14.50
N GLN A 13 -11.75 -33.33 14.26
CA GLN A 13 -12.54 -32.27 14.87
C GLN A 13 -14.00 -32.34 14.41
N ILE A 14 -14.26 -32.37 13.10
CA ILE A 14 -15.62 -32.47 12.54
C ILE A 14 -16.35 -33.68 13.11
N LEU A 15 -15.68 -34.84 13.16
CA LEU A 15 -16.27 -36.05 13.72
C LEU A 15 -16.59 -35.91 15.21
N ARG A 16 -15.73 -35.24 15.98
CA ARG A 16 -15.97 -34.97 17.41
C ARG A 16 -17.13 -34.01 17.62
N ASP A 17 -17.19 -32.93 16.86
CA ASP A 17 -18.24 -31.92 16.97
C ASP A 17 -19.61 -32.54 16.61
N ALA A 18 -19.65 -33.37 15.56
CA ALA A 18 -20.84 -34.14 15.19
C ALA A 18 -21.25 -35.14 16.28
N HIS A 19 -20.29 -35.83 16.90
CA HIS A 19 -20.55 -36.75 18.02
C HIS A 19 -21.17 -36.02 19.22
N ASP A 20 -20.59 -34.89 19.63
CA ASP A 20 -21.06 -34.13 20.79
C ASP A 20 -22.44 -33.51 20.53
N GLN A 21 -22.71 -32.99 19.33
CA GLN A 21 -24.03 -32.49 18.95
C GLN A 21 -25.09 -33.60 19.00
N LEU A 22 -24.76 -34.79 18.47
CA LEU A 22 -25.66 -35.94 18.51
C LEU A 22 -25.91 -36.41 19.95
N MET A 23 -24.88 -36.42 20.80
CA MET A 23 -25.00 -36.74 22.23
C MET A 23 -25.87 -35.73 22.99
N LYS A 24 -25.78 -34.43 22.70
CA LYS A 24 -26.63 -33.40 23.31
C LYS A 24 -28.10 -33.60 22.96
N ARG A 25 -28.42 -33.77 21.67
CA ARG A 25 -29.80 -34.05 21.21
C ARG A 25 -30.35 -35.33 21.84
N ALA A 26 -29.53 -36.37 21.95
CA ALA A 26 -29.91 -37.62 22.61
C ALA A 26 -30.17 -37.42 24.12
N ALA A 27 -29.36 -36.61 24.80
CA ALA A 27 -29.52 -36.32 26.23
C ALA A 27 -30.80 -35.56 26.51
N GLU A 28 -31.11 -34.52 25.71
CA GLU A 28 -32.38 -33.78 25.77
C GLU A 28 -33.59 -34.72 25.56
N ALA A 29 -33.52 -35.59 24.55
CA ALA A 29 -34.56 -36.57 24.31
C ALA A 29 -34.77 -37.53 25.50
N TYR A 30 -33.68 -37.93 26.18
CA TYR A 30 -33.79 -38.77 27.37
C TYR A 30 -34.34 -38.01 28.59
N CYS A 31 -33.96 -36.74 28.78
CA CYS A 31 -34.57 -35.89 29.81
C CYS A 31 -36.09 -35.76 29.61
N ASN A 32 -36.54 -35.60 28.37
CA ASN A 32 -37.98 -35.58 28.04
C ASN A 32 -38.67 -36.91 28.34
N GLU A 33 -38.00 -38.05 28.16
CA GLU A 33 -38.52 -39.37 28.54
C GLU A 33 -38.63 -39.55 30.07
N LEU A 34 -37.71 -38.96 30.83
CA LEU A 34 -37.75 -38.95 32.30
C LEU A 34 -38.90 -38.10 32.85
N ALA A 35 -39.25 -37.02 32.15
CA ALA A 35 -40.36 -36.11 32.51
C ALA A 35 -41.76 -36.69 32.25
N LYS A 36 -41.87 -37.86 31.60
CA LYS A 36 -43.17 -38.50 31.32
C LYS A 36 -43.89 -38.94 32.61
N PRO A 37 -45.23 -38.79 32.69
CA PRO A 37 -46.00 -39.15 33.86
C PRO A 37 -45.90 -40.66 34.19
N PRO A 38 -46.08 -41.05 35.47
CA PRO A 38 -46.05 -42.45 35.89
C PRO A 38 -47.10 -43.27 35.11
N GLY A 39 -46.71 -44.43 34.57
CA GLY A 39 -47.59 -45.33 33.80
C GLY A 39 -47.41 -45.29 32.28
N VAL A 40 -46.71 -44.27 31.74
CA VAL A 40 -46.34 -44.24 30.31
C VAL A 40 -45.01 -44.98 30.11
N ARG A 41 -44.96 -45.89 29.13
CA ARG A 41 -43.73 -46.63 28.79
C ARG A 41 -42.63 -45.65 28.38
N ARG A 42 -41.55 -45.61 29.17
CA ARG A 42 -40.37 -44.79 28.91
C ARG A 42 -39.39 -45.54 28.01
N ARG A 43 -38.73 -44.84 27.10
CA ARG A 43 -37.61 -45.40 26.34
C ARG A 43 -36.35 -45.42 27.20
N GLY A 44 -35.62 -46.54 27.15
CA GLY A 44 -34.37 -46.70 27.88
C GLY A 44 -33.19 -46.02 27.19
N LEU A 45 -32.14 -45.71 27.95
CA LEU A 45 -30.90 -45.06 27.47
C LEU A 45 -30.32 -45.72 26.20
N ARG A 46 -30.25 -47.05 26.16
CA ARG A 46 -29.69 -47.81 25.03
C ARG A 46 -30.55 -47.70 23.77
N THR A 47 -31.88 -47.66 23.93
CA THR A 47 -32.83 -47.49 22.83
C THR A 47 -32.67 -46.10 22.21
N ILE A 48 -32.54 -45.07 23.04
CA ILE A 48 -32.33 -43.69 22.57
C ILE A 48 -30.99 -43.55 21.86
N CYS A 49 -29.90 -44.13 22.40
CA CYS A 49 -28.62 -44.15 21.68
C CYS A 49 -28.77 -44.78 20.28
N ALA A 50 -29.37 -45.98 20.18
CA ALA A 50 -29.54 -46.66 18.90
C ALA A 50 -30.44 -45.89 17.91
N ASP A 51 -31.49 -45.22 18.40
CA ASP A 51 -32.36 -44.38 17.58
C ASP A 51 -31.57 -43.21 16.97
N PHE A 52 -30.79 -42.50 17.78
CA PHE A 52 -30.00 -41.35 17.31
C PHE A 52 -28.82 -41.76 16.42
N GLU A 53 -28.18 -42.91 16.68
CA GLU A 53 -27.16 -43.49 15.79
C GLU A 53 -27.76 -43.78 14.40
N ARG A 54 -28.97 -44.37 14.36
CA ARG A 54 -29.69 -44.69 13.12
C ARG A 54 -30.15 -43.43 12.37
N ILE A 55 -30.66 -42.42 13.09
CA ILE A 55 -31.04 -41.13 12.50
C ILE A 55 -29.81 -40.47 11.87
N TYR A 56 -28.69 -40.40 12.59
CA TYR A 56 -27.46 -39.81 12.08
C TYR A 56 -26.92 -40.55 10.84
N PHE A 57 -26.99 -41.89 10.84
CA PHE A 57 -26.60 -42.70 9.68
C PHE A 57 -27.52 -42.44 8.48
N ALA A 58 -28.83 -42.34 8.68
CA ALA A 58 -29.78 -42.02 7.62
C ALA A 58 -29.56 -40.61 7.03
N GLU A 59 -29.22 -39.63 7.87
CA GLU A 59 -28.97 -38.24 7.46
C GLU A 59 -27.62 -38.04 6.76
N THR A 60 -26.56 -38.72 7.20
CA THR A 60 -25.18 -38.41 6.79
C THR A 60 -24.43 -39.55 6.09
N GLY A 61 -24.99 -40.77 6.09
CA GLY A 61 -24.31 -41.99 5.61
C GLY A 61 -23.10 -42.42 6.45
N SER A 62 -22.80 -41.72 7.55
CA SER A 62 -21.63 -41.98 8.40
C SER A 62 -22.05 -42.63 9.73
N GLN A 63 -21.28 -43.60 10.20
CA GLN A 63 -21.57 -44.30 11.44
C GLN A 63 -20.88 -43.61 12.64
N ILE A 64 -21.67 -43.28 13.66
CA ILE A 64 -21.20 -42.78 14.95
C ILE A 64 -21.72 -43.72 16.04
N ARG A 65 -20.93 -43.96 17.10
CA ARG A 65 -21.33 -44.79 18.25
C ARG A 65 -21.47 -43.94 19.50
N LEU A 66 -22.60 -44.05 20.16
CA LEU A 66 -22.95 -43.35 21.40
C LEU A 66 -22.84 -44.29 22.60
N SER A 67 -22.31 -43.77 23.71
CA SER A 67 -22.24 -44.52 24.97
C SER A 67 -23.42 -44.15 25.86
N HIS A 68 -24.24 -45.15 26.19
CA HIS A 68 -25.37 -45.00 27.12
C HIS A 68 -24.95 -44.53 28.52
N MET A 69 -23.71 -44.81 28.95
CA MET A 69 -23.15 -44.30 30.22
C MET A 69 -22.85 -42.81 30.14
N THR A 70 -22.28 -42.36 29.01
CA THR A 70 -22.03 -40.93 28.77
C THR A 70 -23.35 -40.18 28.62
N LEU A 71 -24.36 -40.77 27.98
CA LEU A 71 -25.70 -40.21 27.84
C LEU A 71 -26.36 -39.99 29.21
N LYS A 72 -26.30 -41.02 30.08
CA LYS A 72 -26.80 -40.92 31.46
C LYS A 72 -26.12 -39.78 32.22
N ARG A 73 -24.79 -39.71 32.15
CA ARG A 73 -24.01 -38.65 32.80
C ARG A 73 -24.41 -37.26 32.32
N LEU A 74 -24.63 -37.07 31.02
CA LEU A 74 -25.07 -35.78 30.46
C LEU A 74 -26.49 -35.41 30.91
N ALA A 75 -27.41 -36.38 30.94
CA ALA A 75 -28.78 -36.17 31.41
C ALA A 75 -28.85 -35.84 32.91
N GLU A 76 -27.89 -36.31 33.71
CA GLU A 76 -27.70 -35.96 35.12
C GLU A 76 -27.00 -34.60 35.31
N GLY A 77 -26.77 -33.83 34.24
CA GLY A 77 -26.15 -32.49 34.28
C GLY A 77 -24.63 -32.51 34.14
N GLY A 78 -24.03 -33.65 33.77
CA GLY A 78 -22.60 -33.75 33.47
C GLY A 78 -22.22 -33.06 32.16
N ARG A 79 -20.92 -32.84 31.97
CA ARG A 79 -20.36 -32.11 30.81
C ARG A 79 -19.86 -33.04 29.70
N THR A 80 -19.91 -32.56 28.47
CA THR A 80 -19.26 -33.20 27.31
C THR A 80 -17.74 -33.03 27.40
N HIS A 81 -17.00 -33.86 26.67
CA HIS A 81 -15.54 -33.76 26.61
C HIS A 81 -15.11 -32.41 26.01
N THR A 82 -15.85 -31.89 25.05
CA THR A 82 -15.56 -30.59 24.42
C THR A 82 -15.84 -29.42 25.37
N GLU A 83 -16.91 -29.45 26.16
CA GLU A 83 -17.17 -28.44 27.20
C GLU A 83 -16.10 -28.44 28.29
N ALA A 84 -15.72 -29.62 28.80
CA ALA A 84 -14.64 -29.71 29.79
C ALA A 84 -13.30 -29.21 29.24
N LYS A 85 -13.02 -29.45 27.96
CA LYS A 85 -11.80 -28.97 27.30
C LYS A 85 -11.85 -27.47 26.97
N ALA A 86 -13.03 -26.92 26.68
CA ALA A 86 -13.23 -25.50 26.46
C ALA A 86 -12.92 -24.68 27.73
N GLU A 87 -13.28 -25.20 28.91
CA GLU A 87 -12.89 -24.58 30.20
C GLU A 87 -11.38 -24.60 30.45
N SER A 88 -10.67 -25.57 29.88
CA SER A 88 -9.20 -25.65 29.96
C SER A 88 -8.50 -24.85 28.85
N SER A 89 -9.24 -24.11 28.03
CA SER A 89 -8.69 -23.27 26.96
C SER A 89 -8.07 -21.99 27.52
N TRP A 90 -6.92 -21.58 26.96
CA TRP A 90 -6.27 -20.32 27.33
C TRP A 90 -7.08 -19.08 26.98
N ILE A 91 -7.96 -19.17 25.99
CA ILE A 91 -8.89 -18.11 25.58
C ILE A 91 -10.32 -18.65 25.55
N THR A 92 -11.26 -17.77 25.87
CA THR A 92 -12.70 -17.99 25.72
C THR A 92 -13.12 -17.98 24.25
N GLU A 93 -14.36 -18.38 23.97
CA GLU A 93 -14.92 -18.35 22.63
C GLU A 93 -15.08 -16.92 22.10
N ASP A 94 -15.49 -15.98 22.96
CA ASP A 94 -15.61 -14.57 22.60
C ASP A 94 -14.26 -13.93 22.29
N GLU A 95 -13.23 -14.18 23.11
CA GLU A 95 -11.85 -13.74 22.83
C GLU A 95 -11.33 -14.33 21.52
N ALA A 96 -11.66 -15.60 21.23
CA ALA A 96 -11.28 -16.23 19.96
C ALA A 96 -11.96 -15.57 18.77
N ASN A 97 -13.24 -15.19 18.88
CA ASN A 97 -13.98 -14.48 17.84
C ASN A 97 -13.37 -13.11 17.57
N ILE A 98 -13.09 -12.34 18.63
CA ILE A 98 -12.45 -11.02 18.53
C ILE A 98 -11.08 -11.12 17.86
N LEU A 99 -10.28 -12.12 18.23
CA LEU A 99 -8.98 -12.35 17.60
C LEU A 99 -9.12 -12.72 16.12
N ILE A 100 -10.11 -13.53 15.74
CA ILE A 100 -10.35 -13.87 14.33
C ILE A 100 -10.71 -12.61 13.54
N ASP A 101 -11.60 -11.77 14.06
CA ASP A 101 -12.04 -10.55 13.40
C ASP A 101 -10.85 -9.57 13.24
N PHE A 102 -9.99 -9.47 14.25
CA PHE A 102 -8.75 -8.70 14.18
C PHE A 102 -7.77 -9.25 13.13
N ILE A 103 -7.57 -10.58 13.04
CA ILE A 103 -6.71 -11.21 12.04
C ILE A 103 -7.21 -10.90 10.62
N ILE A 104 -8.53 -10.97 10.40
CA ILE A 104 -9.15 -10.70 9.10
C ILE A 104 -8.96 -9.24 8.72
N GLU A 105 -9.33 -8.31 9.60
CA GLU A 105 -9.21 -6.87 9.34
C GLU A 105 -7.75 -6.45 9.09
N MET A 106 -6.80 -6.92 9.90
CA MET A 106 -5.38 -6.66 9.68
C MET A 106 -4.89 -7.21 8.32
N GLY A 107 -5.41 -8.36 7.90
CA GLY A 107 -5.16 -8.91 6.56
C GLY A 107 -5.69 -8.00 5.45
N HIS A 108 -6.90 -7.47 5.60
CA HIS A 108 -7.50 -6.55 4.64
C HIS A 108 -6.74 -5.22 4.56
N ARG A 109 -6.23 -4.71 5.68
CA ARG A 109 -5.40 -3.49 5.74
C ARG A 109 -3.97 -3.68 5.21
N GLY A 110 -3.65 -4.83 4.61
CA GLY A 110 -2.32 -5.11 4.05
C GLY A 110 -1.26 -5.51 5.08
N PHE A 111 -1.66 -5.80 6.32
CA PHE A 111 -0.79 -6.21 7.41
C PHE A 111 -1.12 -7.62 7.95
N PRO A 112 -1.08 -8.67 7.10
CA PRO A 112 -1.41 -10.03 7.52
C PRO A 112 -0.51 -10.51 8.66
N LEU A 113 -1.11 -11.13 9.67
CA LEU A 113 -0.42 -11.58 10.88
C LEU A 113 0.24 -12.95 10.67
N SER A 114 1.51 -13.06 11.07
CA SER A 114 2.21 -14.35 11.11
C SER A 114 1.80 -15.17 12.33
N HIS A 115 2.07 -16.49 12.30
CA HIS A 115 1.87 -17.37 13.45
C HIS A 115 2.55 -16.88 14.74
N ARG A 116 3.67 -16.15 14.61
CA ARG A 116 4.37 -15.50 15.71
C ARG A 116 3.57 -14.33 16.28
N ARG A 117 3.12 -13.41 15.42
CA ARG A 117 2.31 -12.24 15.83
C ARG A 117 0.97 -12.65 16.46
N ILE A 118 0.30 -13.67 15.90
CA ILE A 118 -0.93 -14.22 16.50
C ILE A 118 -0.66 -14.72 17.93
N LYS A 119 0.46 -15.40 18.16
CA LYS A 119 0.85 -15.84 19.51
C LYS A 119 1.09 -14.65 20.44
N GLU A 120 1.81 -13.62 20.00
CA GLU A 120 2.09 -12.41 20.80
C GLU A 120 0.78 -11.76 21.28
N HIS A 121 -0.17 -11.55 20.38
CA HIS A 121 -1.49 -10.98 20.72
C HIS A 121 -2.31 -11.85 21.67
N VAL A 122 -2.28 -13.17 21.50
CA VAL A 122 -2.96 -14.10 22.42
C VAL A 122 -2.33 -14.07 23.81
N ASP A 123 -1.01 -13.99 23.88
CA ASP A 123 -0.30 -13.87 25.15
C ASP A 123 -0.64 -12.54 25.84
N GLU A 124 -0.76 -11.44 25.11
CA GLU A 124 -1.21 -10.13 25.64
C GLU A 124 -2.62 -10.22 26.24
N ILE A 125 -3.59 -10.80 25.51
CA ILE A 125 -4.96 -11.03 26.01
C ILE A 125 -4.95 -11.88 27.28
N CYS A 126 -4.20 -12.99 27.27
CA CYS A 126 -4.12 -13.89 28.41
C CYS A 126 -3.46 -13.25 29.62
N ARG A 127 -2.39 -12.46 29.44
CA ARG A 127 -1.73 -11.72 30.52
C ARG A 127 -2.65 -10.68 31.13
N ALA A 128 -3.38 -9.92 30.30
CA ALA A 128 -4.35 -8.94 30.77
C ALA A 128 -5.44 -9.60 31.64
N ARG A 129 -5.95 -10.77 31.23
CA ARG A 129 -7.05 -11.46 31.90
C ARG A 129 -6.63 -12.28 33.13
N LEU A 130 -5.53 -13.04 33.03
CA LEU A 130 -5.12 -14.02 34.03
C LEU A 130 -3.99 -13.50 34.94
N GLY A 131 -3.31 -12.42 34.54
CA GLY A 131 -2.20 -11.82 35.25
C GLY A 131 -1.11 -12.86 35.58
N PRO A 132 -0.67 -12.97 36.85
CA PRO A 132 0.43 -13.85 37.26
C PRO A 132 0.10 -15.36 37.13
N LYS A 133 -1.17 -15.74 36.90
CA LYS A 133 -1.56 -17.14 36.67
C LYS A 133 -1.20 -17.63 35.27
N PHE A 134 -0.91 -16.73 34.34
CA PHE A 134 -0.50 -17.09 32.99
C PHE A 134 1.02 -17.33 32.94
N PRO A 135 1.49 -18.43 32.32
CA PRO A 135 2.92 -18.73 32.24
C PRO A 135 3.68 -17.63 31.49
N ALA A 136 4.87 -17.27 32.00
CA ALA A 136 5.74 -16.27 31.38
C ALA A 136 6.17 -16.64 29.95
N SER A 137 6.26 -17.94 29.65
CA SER A 137 6.55 -18.48 28.31
C SER A 137 5.39 -18.32 27.30
N GLY A 138 4.20 -17.98 27.78
CA GLY A 138 2.99 -17.81 26.98
C GLY A 138 2.38 -19.12 26.47
N VAL A 139 1.52 -19.02 25.45
CA VAL A 139 0.91 -20.19 24.82
C VAL A 139 1.95 -21.04 24.09
N GLY A 140 1.72 -22.35 23.99
CA GLY A 140 2.66 -23.29 23.38
C GLY A 140 2.97 -22.99 21.91
N ARG A 141 4.15 -23.42 21.43
CA ARG A 141 4.66 -23.17 20.06
C ARG A 141 3.67 -23.53 18.94
N ASN A 142 2.93 -24.62 19.11
CA ASN A 142 1.96 -25.11 18.12
C ASN A 142 0.54 -24.57 18.30
N TRP A 143 0.33 -23.67 19.26
CA TRP A 143 -1.01 -23.17 19.58
C TRP A 143 -1.64 -22.42 18.40
N SER A 144 -0.89 -21.52 17.74
CA SER A 144 -1.42 -20.73 16.61
C SER A 144 -1.73 -21.60 15.39
N TYR A 145 -0.94 -22.64 15.13
CA TYR A 145 -1.24 -23.63 14.09
C TYR A 145 -2.55 -24.38 14.37
N ARG A 146 -2.74 -24.84 15.62
CA ARG A 146 -3.99 -25.50 16.05
C ARG A 146 -5.18 -24.55 16.03
N PHE A 147 -4.98 -23.28 16.35
CA PHE A 147 -6.01 -22.24 16.29
C PHE A 147 -6.49 -22.02 14.86
N VAL A 148 -5.57 -21.78 13.91
CA VAL A 148 -5.90 -21.62 12.48
C VAL A 148 -6.57 -22.88 11.93
N GLU A 149 -6.11 -24.07 12.34
CA GLU A 149 -6.74 -25.33 11.94
C GLU A 149 -8.16 -25.47 12.51
N LYS A 150 -8.36 -25.14 13.80
CA LYS A 150 -9.65 -25.18 14.48
C LYS A 150 -10.68 -24.32 13.76
N TYR A 151 -10.31 -23.10 13.37
CA TYR A 151 -11.15 -22.11 12.70
C TYR A 151 -10.89 -22.01 11.20
N SER A 152 -10.47 -23.11 10.57
CA SER A 152 -10.10 -23.15 9.13
C SER A 152 -11.24 -22.85 8.15
N ASP A 153 -12.47 -22.81 8.64
CA ASP A 153 -13.67 -22.31 7.98
C ASP A 153 -13.69 -20.78 7.85
N ARG A 154 -13.06 -20.04 8.78
CA ARG A 154 -12.98 -18.57 8.79
C ARG A 154 -11.60 -18.04 8.39
N ILE A 155 -10.51 -18.69 8.80
CA ILE A 155 -9.13 -18.22 8.58
C ILE A 155 -8.23 -19.32 7.97
N LYS A 156 -7.34 -18.95 7.04
CA LYS A 156 -6.42 -19.89 6.39
C LYS A 156 -5.07 -19.26 6.12
N THR A 157 -4.01 -20.07 6.21
CA THR A 157 -2.66 -19.66 5.82
C THR A 157 -2.58 -19.48 4.30
N LYS A 158 -2.13 -18.29 3.85
CA LYS A 158 -1.88 -17.95 2.44
C LYS A 158 -0.43 -17.46 2.30
N ARG A 159 0.14 -17.58 1.09
CA ARG A 159 1.40 -16.90 0.76
C ARG A 159 1.11 -15.41 0.59
N SER A 160 1.84 -14.55 1.29
CA SER A 160 1.80 -13.10 1.04
C SER A 160 2.46 -12.78 -0.29
N ARG A 161 2.01 -11.69 -0.92
CA ARG A 161 2.70 -11.04 -2.03
C ARG A 161 3.01 -9.61 -1.57
N PRO A 162 4.20 -9.06 -1.89
CA PRO A 162 4.49 -7.68 -1.58
C PRO A 162 3.50 -6.77 -2.32
N LEU A 163 2.92 -5.81 -1.60
CA LEU A 163 2.16 -4.71 -2.17
C LEU A 163 2.97 -3.44 -1.88
N GLU A 164 3.31 -2.70 -2.93
CA GLU A 164 4.04 -1.44 -2.79
C GLU A 164 3.21 -0.44 -1.97
N GLU A 165 3.83 0.27 -1.01
CA GLU A 165 3.14 1.19 -0.09
C GLU A 165 2.26 2.20 -0.82
N LYS A 166 2.76 2.75 -1.94
CA LYS A 166 2.03 3.71 -2.76
C LYS A 166 0.75 3.12 -3.36
N ARG A 167 0.76 1.85 -3.76
CA ARG A 167 -0.41 1.13 -4.27
C ARG A 167 -1.44 0.89 -3.17
N GLY A 168 -0.98 0.55 -1.96
CA GLY A 168 -1.84 0.37 -0.79
C GLY A 168 -2.55 1.67 -0.36
N ARG A 169 -1.90 2.83 -0.51
CA ARG A 169 -2.47 4.15 -0.22
C ARG A 169 -3.42 4.65 -1.30
N ALA A 170 -3.10 4.39 -2.57
CA ALA A 170 -3.76 5.04 -3.69
C ALA A 170 -5.22 4.62 -3.89
N VAL A 171 -5.57 3.38 -3.54
CA VAL A 171 -6.93 2.85 -3.69
C VAL A 171 -7.71 3.15 -2.41
N ASN A 172 -8.39 4.30 -2.38
CA ASN A 172 -9.15 4.79 -1.22
C ASN A 172 -10.53 5.33 -1.66
N PRO A 173 -11.48 5.54 -0.72
CA PRO A 173 -12.84 5.96 -1.06
C PRO A 173 -12.91 7.24 -1.91
N ASN A 174 -12.16 8.27 -1.55
CA ASN A 174 -12.16 9.57 -2.26
C ASN A 174 -11.60 9.43 -3.68
N THR A 175 -10.45 8.76 -3.84
CA THR A 175 -9.87 8.51 -5.16
C THR A 175 -10.75 7.60 -6.02
N ASN A 176 -11.44 6.63 -5.41
CA ASN A 176 -12.38 5.75 -6.09
C ASN A 176 -13.62 6.51 -6.57
N GLU A 177 -14.22 7.33 -5.70
CA GLU A 177 -15.36 8.20 -6.03
C GLU A 177 -15.01 9.15 -7.18
N ALA A 178 -13.90 9.90 -7.05
CA ALA A 178 -13.42 10.80 -8.10
C ALA A 178 -13.17 10.11 -9.44
N TRP A 179 -12.71 8.84 -9.43
CA TRP A 179 -12.53 8.06 -10.66
C TRP A 179 -13.84 7.72 -11.33
N TRP A 180 -14.82 7.25 -10.56
CA TRP A 180 -16.11 6.84 -11.09
C TRP A 180 -16.93 8.03 -11.58
N GLU A 181 -16.93 9.15 -10.85
CA GLU A 181 -17.56 10.40 -11.27
C GLU A 181 -16.96 10.89 -12.60
N LEU A 182 -15.63 11.01 -12.68
CA LEU A 182 -14.95 11.46 -13.90
C LEU A 182 -15.26 10.57 -15.11
N LEU A 183 -15.26 9.25 -14.91
CA LEU A 183 -15.54 8.29 -15.96
C LEU A 183 -17.00 8.38 -16.41
N GLU A 184 -17.95 8.42 -15.48
CA GLU A 184 -19.39 8.51 -15.78
C GLU A 184 -19.74 9.81 -16.52
N ASP A 185 -19.21 10.93 -16.03
CA ASP A 185 -19.39 12.25 -16.64
C ASP A 185 -18.85 12.27 -18.07
N THR A 186 -17.67 11.69 -18.28
CA THR A 186 -17.05 11.64 -19.62
C THR A 186 -17.85 10.73 -20.57
N LEU A 187 -18.22 9.53 -20.12
CA LEU A 187 -19.02 8.60 -20.93
C LEU A 187 -20.35 9.24 -21.34
N THR A 188 -21.01 9.95 -20.43
CA THR A 188 -22.30 10.60 -20.64
C THR A 188 -22.19 11.84 -21.53
N LYS A 189 -21.27 12.76 -21.20
CA LYS A 189 -21.08 14.04 -21.90
C LYS A 189 -20.73 13.84 -23.38
N TYR A 190 -19.82 12.91 -23.68
CA TYR A 190 -19.34 12.66 -25.04
C TYR A 190 -20.07 11.49 -25.73
N LYS A 191 -21.05 10.86 -25.07
CA LYS A 191 -21.85 9.73 -25.57
C LYS A 191 -20.97 8.58 -26.07
N ILE A 192 -19.90 8.29 -25.33
CA ILE A 192 -18.90 7.29 -25.70
C ILE A 192 -19.54 5.91 -25.73
N GLN A 193 -19.41 5.24 -26.87
CA GLN A 193 -19.93 3.89 -27.06
C GLN A 193 -18.89 2.83 -26.70
N ARG A 194 -19.36 1.60 -26.51
CA ARG A 194 -18.52 0.43 -26.23
C ARG A 194 -17.39 0.25 -27.25
N HIS A 195 -17.70 0.37 -28.54
CA HIS A 195 -16.73 0.20 -29.63
C HIS A 195 -15.72 1.34 -29.75
N ASN A 196 -15.90 2.43 -28.99
CA ASN A 196 -15.03 3.61 -28.94
C ASN A 196 -14.36 3.80 -27.57
N THR A 197 -14.40 2.79 -26.69
CA THR A 197 -13.71 2.80 -25.39
C THR A 197 -12.44 1.96 -25.46
N TYR A 198 -11.29 2.59 -25.23
CA TYR A 198 -9.97 1.97 -25.37
C TYR A 198 -9.16 2.07 -24.09
N GLY A 199 -8.34 1.07 -23.82
CA GLY A 199 -7.28 1.11 -22.82
C GLY A 199 -5.95 0.78 -23.47
N VAL A 200 -4.90 1.50 -23.09
CA VAL A 200 -3.52 1.25 -23.53
C VAL A 200 -2.61 1.15 -22.32
N ASP A 201 -1.59 0.29 -22.44
CA ASP A 201 -0.57 0.13 -21.41
C ASP A 201 0.70 -0.48 -22.00
N GLU A 202 1.79 -0.37 -21.26
CA GLU A 202 3.13 -0.79 -21.63
C GLU A 202 3.54 -2.04 -20.85
N VAL A 203 4.03 -3.05 -21.58
CA VAL A 203 4.60 -4.26 -20.97
C VAL A 203 6.06 -4.42 -21.34
N GLY A 204 6.90 -4.51 -20.31
CA GLY A 204 8.29 -4.94 -20.43
C GLY A 204 8.36 -6.45 -20.67
N CYS A 205 8.87 -6.84 -21.83
CA CYS A 205 9.10 -8.22 -22.21
C CYS A 205 10.60 -8.52 -22.24
N GLN A 206 11.08 -9.33 -21.30
CA GLN A 206 12.44 -9.83 -21.36
C GLN A 206 12.53 -11.02 -22.34
N PRO A 207 13.56 -11.10 -23.19
CA PRO A 207 13.74 -12.22 -24.11
C PRO A 207 13.91 -13.58 -23.42
N TYR A 208 14.57 -13.62 -22.25
CA TYR A 208 15.08 -14.87 -21.64
C TYR A 208 14.22 -15.49 -20.51
N GLY A 209 13.13 -14.83 -20.08
CA GLY A 209 12.12 -15.37 -19.15
C GLY A 209 12.56 -15.60 -17.69
N GLU A 210 11.89 -14.96 -16.73
CA GLU A 210 12.25 -15.00 -15.30
C GLU A 210 11.61 -16.14 -14.48
N GLU A 211 10.73 -16.96 -15.07
CA GLU A 211 9.93 -17.91 -14.28
C GLU A 211 10.67 -19.23 -14.00
N THR A 212 10.39 -19.79 -12.83
CA THR A 212 10.83 -21.11 -12.37
C THR A 212 9.79 -22.18 -12.76
N GLU A 213 10.24 -23.28 -13.35
CA GLU A 213 9.39 -24.42 -13.72
C GLU A 213 9.58 -25.60 -12.78
N TRP A 214 8.54 -26.42 -12.65
CA TRP A 214 8.65 -27.75 -12.02
C TRP A 214 9.40 -28.67 -12.97
N VAL A 215 10.70 -28.84 -12.73
CA VAL A 215 11.55 -29.77 -13.48
C VAL A 215 11.66 -31.11 -12.75
N VAL A 216 11.79 -32.19 -13.52
CA VAL A 216 12.10 -33.51 -12.97
C VAL A 216 13.61 -33.59 -12.78
N GLY A 217 14.03 -33.70 -11.53
CA GLY A 217 15.43 -33.85 -11.15
C GLY A 217 15.74 -35.22 -10.56
N ASP A 218 17.02 -35.47 -10.30
CA ASP A 218 17.46 -36.65 -9.58
C ASP A 218 16.87 -36.66 -8.15
N ALA A 219 16.18 -37.76 -7.82
CA ALA A 219 15.57 -37.97 -6.51
C ALA A 219 16.58 -38.05 -5.37
N SER A 220 17.86 -38.31 -5.66
CA SER A 220 18.94 -38.40 -4.67
C SER A 220 19.50 -37.04 -4.24
N THR A 221 19.23 -35.97 -5.00
CA THR A 221 19.81 -34.64 -4.75
C THR A 221 18.83 -33.75 -4.00
N SER A 222 19.20 -33.30 -2.79
CA SER A 222 18.45 -32.28 -2.06
C SER A 222 18.91 -30.88 -2.51
N GLY A 223 18.08 -30.17 -3.28
CA GLY A 223 18.35 -28.79 -3.68
C GLY A 223 17.54 -28.35 -4.90
N PRO A 224 17.59 -27.04 -5.24
CA PRO A 224 17.03 -26.56 -6.50
C PRO A 224 17.81 -27.15 -7.68
N GLN A 225 17.08 -27.57 -8.71
CA GLN A 225 17.67 -27.89 -10.00
C GLN A 225 17.87 -26.60 -10.80
N TYR A 226 19.05 -26.42 -11.38
CA TYR A 226 19.41 -25.22 -12.10
C TYR A 226 19.24 -25.41 -13.60
N GLU A 227 18.49 -24.52 -14.23
CA GLU A 227 18.45 -24.37 -15.68
C GLU A 227 19.42 -23.24 -16.07
N VAL A 228 20.38 -23.52 -16.95
CA VAL A 228 21.34 -22.51 -17.42
C VAL A 228 20.62 -21.53 -18.35
N LYS A 229 20.54 -20.26 -17.95
CA LYS A 229 19.97 -19.15 -18.73
C LYS A 229 21.02 -18.07 -19.00
N SER A 230 20.86 -17.31 -20.08
CA SER A 230 21.72 -16.16 -20.39
C SER A 230 21.47 -15.00 -19.42
N GLY A 231 22.52 -14.27 -19.01
CA GLY A 231 22.46 -13.19 -18.03
C GLY A 231 22.00 -11.82 -18.55
N ASN A 232 21.66 -11.69 -19.85
CA ASN A 232 21.25 -10.40 -20.42
C ASN A 232 19.81 -10.04 -19.99
N ARG A 233 19.66 -8.97 -19.19
CA ARG A 233 18.37 -8.48 -18.65
C ARG A 233 17.70 -7.40 -19.51
N GLU A 234 18.13 -7.22 -20.76
CA GLU A 234 17.55 -6.21 -21.64
C GLU A 234 16.05 -6.45 -21.86
N THR A 235 15.24 -5.43 -21.58
CA THR A 235 13.78 -5.49 -21.70
C THR A 235 13.33 -4.81 -22.99
N ILE A 236 12.44 -5.47 -23.74
CA ILE A 236 11.78 -4.92 -24.92
C ILE A 236 10.41 -4.38 -24.50
N THR A 237 10.12 -3.13 -24.82
CA THR A 237 8.87 -2.48 -24.42
C THR A 237 7.82 -2.72 -25.51
N VAL A 238 6.62 -3.13 -25.10
CA VAL A 238 5.49 -3.28 -26.03
C VAL A 238 4.30 -2.48 -25.53
N LEU A 239 3.79 -1.56 -26.36
CA LEU A 239 2.53 -0.87 -26.15
C LEU A 239 1.41 -1.70 -26.76
N ALA A 240 0.40 -2.02 -25.95
CA ALA A 240 -0.75 -2.78 -26.39
C ALA A 240 -2.04 -2.04 -26.11
N THR A 241 -2.97 -2.08 -27.07
CA THR A 241 -4.26 -1.38 -26.99
C THR A 241 -5.40 -2.38 -27.09
N ILE A 242 -6.38 -2.26 -26.20
CA ILE A 242 -7.61 -3.06 -26.20
C ILE A 242 -8.84 -2.16 -26.30
N CYS A 243 -9.90 -2.66 -26.90
CA CYS A 243 -11.18 -1.99 -27.03
C CYS A 243 -12.29 -2.76 -26.29
N ALA A 244 -13.24 -2.06 -25.68
CA ALA A 244 -14.29 -2.69 -24.87
C ALA A 244 -15.25 -3.59 -25.66
N ASP A 245 -15.26 -3.51 -26.99
CA ASP A 245 -15.99 -4.44 -27.86
C ASP A 245 -15.31 -5.82 -28.04
N GLY A 246 -14.10 -6.00 -27.51
CA GLY A 246 -13.33 -7.23 -27.64
C GLY A 246 -12.24 -7.19 -28.71
N THR A 247 -12.10 -6.09 -29.46
CA THR A 247 -11.02 -5.95 -30.44
C THR A 247 -9.73 -5.39 -29.81
N SER A 248 -8.59 -5.62 -30.46
CA SER A 248 -7.31 -4.97 -30.14
C SER A 248 -6.73 -4.33 -31.39
N THR A 249 -5.91 -3.29 -31.21
CA THR A 249 -5.14 -2.73 -32.31
C THR A 249 -3.77 -3.41 -32.39
N PRO A 250 -3.11 -3.41 -33.57
CA PRO A 250 -1.74 -3.92 -33.68
C PRO A 250 -0.82 -3.24 -32.66
N PRO A 251 0.00 -4.01 -31.92
CA PRO A 251 0.85 -3.48 -30.86
C PRO A 251 2.04 -2.68 -31.43
N ALA A 252 2.62 -1.78 -30.63
CA ALA A 252 3.87 -1.11 -30.97
C ALA A 252 5.03 -1.67 -30.15
N ILE A 253 6.09 -2.13 -30.80
CA ILE A 253 7.28 -2.73 -30.17
C ILE A 253 8.43 -1.73 -30.24
N ILE A 254 8.97 -1.35 -29.09
CA ILE A 254 10.08 -0.41 -28.97
C ILE A 254 11.34 -1.15 -28.53
N PHE A 255 12.31 -1.24 -29.43
CA PHE A 255 13.62 -1.82 -29.14
C PHE A 255 14.58 -0.78 -28.55
N LYS A 256 15.40 -1.20 -27.60
CA LYS A 256 16.56 -0.42 -27.20
C LYS A 256 17.61 -0.41 -28.32
N GLY A 257 17.98 0.77 -28.79
CA GLY A 257 18.93 0.93 -29.90
C GLY A 257 19.19 2.39 -30.29
N LYS A 258 20.20 2.60 -31.14
CA LYS A 258 20.54 3.93 -31.70
C LYS A 258 19.95 4.17 -33.09
N ALA A 259 19.56 3.11 -33.79
CA ALA A 259 19.00 3.14 -35.13
C ALA A 259 18.11 1.92 -35.36
N TYR A 260 17.19 2.04 -36.30
CA TYR A 260 16.35 0.93 -36.76
C TYR A 260 17.18 -0.14 -37.48
N GLN A 261 16.95 -1.42 -37.18
CA GLN A 261 17.58 -2.52 -37.90
C GLN A 261 16.56 -3.31 -38.72
N VAL A 262 16.81 -3.47 -40.03
CA VAL A 262 15.94 -4.16 -40.99
C VAL A 262 15.62 -5.60 -40.56
N LYS A 263 16.55 -6.25 -39.87
CA LYS A 263 16.38 -7.63 -39.37
C LYS A 263 15.30 -7.78 -38.29
N TRP A 264 14.80 -6.69 -37.71
CA TRP A 264 13.74 -6.74 -36.68
C TRP A 264 12.34 -7.00 -37.27
N ALA A 265 12.12 -6.74 -38.56
CA ALA A 265 10.81 -6.87 -39.21
C ALA A 265 10.59 -8.23 -39.91
N GLN A 266 11.43 -9.22 -39.63
CA GLN A 266 11.26 -10.56 -40.19
C GLN A 266 10.26 -11.33 -39.31
N ASP A 267 9.20 -11.88 -39.91
CA ASP A 267 8.08 -12.57 -39.22
C ASP A 267 7.29 -11.67 -38.24
N ASN A 268 6.24 -10.99 -38.73
CA ASN A 268 5.40 -10.07 -37.93
C ASN A 268 3.90 -10.47 -37.93
N PRO A 269 3.52 -11.55 -37.23
CA PRO A 269 2.16 -12.09 -37.27
C PRO A 269 1.10 -11.19 -36.60
N ALA A 270 1.50 -10.31 -35.67
CA ALA A 270 0.59 -9.36 -35.02
C ALA A 270 0.51 -8.01 -35.74
N ASN A 271 1.15 -7.87 -36.91
CA ASN A 271 1.26 -6.62 -37.67
C ASN A 271 1.76 -5.44 -36.81
N ALA A 272 2.69 -5.71 -35.90
CA ALA A 272 3.19 -4.75 -34.94
C ALA A 272 3.97 -3.62 -35.60
N SER A 273 3.78 -2.38 -35.13
CA SER A 273 4.64 -1.25 -35.49
C SER A 273 5.97 -1.35 -34.73
N ILE A 274 7.10 -1.10 -35.39
CA ILE A 274 8.42 -1.28 -34.78
C ILE A 274 9.13 0.08 -34.67
N GLY A 275 9.50 0.45 -33.45
CA GLY A 275 10.26 1.65 -33.12
C GLY A 275 11.53 1.35 -32.32
N TYR A 276 12.33 2.38 -32.04
CA TYR A 276 13.51 2.26 -31.20
C TYR A 276 13.73 3.50 -30.32
N SER A 277 14.36 3.32 -29.16
CA SER A 277 14.83 4.41 -28.32
C SER A 277 16.16 4.07 -27.66
N LYS A 278 16.97 5.08 -27.31
CA LYS A 278 18.30 4.85 -26.70
C LYS A 278 18.22 4.06 -25.39
N LYS A 279 17.15 4.29 -24.61
CA LYS A 279 16.94 3.64 -23.32
C LYS A 279 16.02 2.41 -23.41
N GLY A 280 15.28 2.23 -24.51
CA GLY A 280 14.29 1.16 -24.66
C GLY A 280 12.90 1.48 -24.10
N TRP A 281 12.67 2.71 -23.63
CA TRP A 281 11.38 3.18 -23.08
C TRP A 281 10.71 4.15 -24.04
N THR A 282 9.39 4.33 -23.86
CA THR A 282 8.60 5.38 -24.51
C THR A 282 9.04 6.76 -24.01
N ASP A 283 9.26 7.70 -24.92
CA ASP A 283 9.44 9.12 -24.60
C ASP A 283 8.29 9.96 -25.20
N GLY A 284 8.34 11.27 -25.02
CA GLY A 284 7.29 12.17 -25.52
C GLY A 284 7.12 12.14 -27.05
N GLU A 285 8.21 11.93 -27.79
CA GLU A 285 8.17 11.86 -29.26
C GLU A 285 7.53 10.55 -29.73
N ILE A 286 7.93 9.43 -29.12
CA ILE A 286 7.34 8.11 -29.39
C ILE A 286 5.85 8.10 -29.01
N GLY A 287 5.47 8.76 -27.90
CA GLY A 287 4.07 8.88 -27.50
C GLY A 287 3.20 9.58 -28.55
N VAL A 288 3.70 10.66 -29.17
CA VAL A 288 2.98 11.38 -30.23
C VAL A 288 2.87 10.55 -31.50
N GLU A 289 3.94 9.89 -31.93
CA GLU A 289 3.90 9.01 -33.10
C GLU A 289 2.96 7.82 -32.89
N TRP A 290 2.96 7.24 -31.69
CA TRP A 290 2.02 6.19 -31.34
C TRP A 290 0.56 6.69 -31.37
N MET A 291 0.28 7.91 -30.89
CA MET A 291 -1.07 8.49 -30.95
C MET A 291 -1.58 8.65 -32.39
N LYS A 292 -0.71 9.03 -33.34
CA LYS A 292 -1.06 9.07 -34.78
C LYS A 292 -1.43 7.68 -35.30
N ILE A 293 -0.62 6.67 -34.96
CA ILE A 293 -0.90 5.27 -35.33
C ILE A 293 -2.23 4.80 -34.74
N PHE A 294 -2.49 5.13 -33.47
CA PHE A 294 -3.77 4.82 -32.81
C PHE A 294 -4.94 5.48 -33.52
N ASP A 295 -4.83 6.76 -33.89
CA ASP A 295 -5.86 7.47 -34.64
C ASP A 295 -6.13 6.80 -35.99
N GLU A 296 -5.09 6.55 -36.79
CA GLU A 296 -5.20 5.86 -38.09
C GLU A 296 -5.89 4.50 -37.98
N GLN A 297 -5.58 3.73 -36.93
CA GLN A 297 -6.14 2.40 -36.70
C GLN A 297 -7.59 2.42 -36.21
N THR A 298 -8.07 3.53 -35.65
CA THR A 298 -9.39 3.61 -35.00
C THR A 298 -10.36 4.59 -35.65
N ALA A 299 -9.90 5.53 -36.48
CA ALA A 299 -10.72 6.59 -37.07
C ALA A 299 -11.90 6.04 -37.90
N THR A 300 -11.65 5.04 -38.74
CA THR A 300 -12.70 4.39 -39.56
C THR A 300 -13.77 3.74 -38.68
N LYS A 301 -13.36 3.13 -37.55
CA LYS A 301 -14.27 2.49 -36.61
C LYS A 301 -15.08 3.50 -35.80
N ALA A 302 -14.46 4.63 -35.45
CA ALA A 302 -15.11 5.71 -34.73
C ALA A 302 -16.15 6.44 -35.57
N ASN A 303 -15.98 6.49 -36.90
CA ASN A 303 -16.96 7.08 -37.82
C ASN A 303 -17.39 8.52 -37.43
N GLY A 304 -16.43 9.33 -36.97
CA GLY A 304 -16.69 10.71 -36.52
C GLY A 304 -17.26 10.83 -35.11
N GLU A 305 -17.38 9.74 -34.35
CA GLU A 305 -17.74 9.76 -32.94
C GLU A 305 -16.52 9.98 -32.03
N TRP A 306 -16.75 10.48 -30.82
CA TRP A 306 -15.71 10.62 -29.81
C TRP A 306 -15.17 9.26 -29.36
N ARG A 307 -13.84 9.17 -29.20
CA ARG A 307 -13.15 8.00 -28.65
C ARG A 307 -12.64 8.30 -27.26
N LEU A 308 -12.79 7.35 -26.34
CA LEU A 308 -12.19 7.40 -25.01
C LEU A 308 -10.93 6.54 -24.99
N LEU A 309 -9.81 7.12 -24.56
CA LEU A 309 -8.55 6.44 -24.32
C LEU A 309 -8.18 6.53 -22.84
N LEU A 310 -8.06 5.39 -22.19
CA LEU A 310 -7.63 5.27 -20.80
C LEU A 310 -6.12 4.96 -20.75
N VAL A 311 -5.37 5.78 -20.03
CA VAL A 311 -3.90 5.73 -19.92
C VAL A 311 -3.43 5.80 -18.47
N ASP A 312 -2.19 5.38 -18.20
CA ASP A 312 -1.57 5.58 -16.90
C ASP A 312 -0.99 7.01 -16.74
N GLY A 313 -0.36 7.28 -15.60
CA GLY A 313 0.23 8.58 -15.26
C GLY A 313 1.63 8.85 -15.83
N HIS A 314 2.09 8.11 -16.84
CA HIS A 314 3.40 8.29 -17.42
C HIS A 314 3.51 9.59 -18.24
N ASN A 315 4.64 10.30 -18.12
CA ASN A 315 4.83 11.63 -18.71
C ASN A 315 4.66 11.67 -20.24
N SER A 316 4.86 10.56 -20.94
CA SER A 316 4.65 10.48 -22.40
C SER A 316 3.19 10.69 -22.80
N HIS A 317 2.23 10.43 -21.92
CA HIS A 317 0.80 10.48 -22.20
C HIS A 317 0.15 11.86 -22.04
N TYR A 318 0.90 12.86 -21.56
CA TYR A 318 0.39 14.22 -21.37
C TYR A 318 1.38 15.29 -21.78
N THR A 319 2.21 15.00 -22.79
CA THR A 319 2.96 16.06 -23.46
C THR A 319 2.00 16.99 -24.21
N LEU A 320 2.36 18.26 -24.35
CA LEU A 320 1.54 19.25 -25.05
C LEU A 320 1.19 18.79 -26.49
N ALA A 321 2.16 18.23 -27.21
CA ALA A 321 1.95 17.74 -28.57
C ALA A 321 0.96 16.57 -28.62
N PHE A 322 1.04 15.64 -27.66
CA PHE A 322 0.14 14.50 -27.55
C PHE A 322 -1.30 14.94 -27.28
N LEU A 323 -1.51 15.81 -26.29
CA LEU A 323 -2.84 16.30 -25.92
C LEU A 323 -3.45 17.18 -27.01
N ASN A 324 -2.63 18.01 -27.66
CA ASN A 324 -3.08 18.82 -28.78
C ASN A 324 -3.57 17.96 -29.94
N TYR A 325 -2.84 16.89 -30.27
CA TYR A 325 -3.25 15.95 -31.31
C TYR A 325 -4.56 15.20 -30.93
N ALA A 326 -4.67 14.73 -29.69
CA ALA A 326 -5.88 14.04 -29.23
C ALA A 326 -7.13 14.95 -29.31
N ARG A 327 -7.01 16.21 -28.86
CA ARG A 327 -8.10 17.21 -28.91
C ARG A 327 -8.56 17.50 -30.34
N THR A 328 -7.63 17.60 -31.30
CA THR A 328 -7.98 17.90 -32.70
C THR A 328 -8.60 16.71 -33.44
N HIS A 329 -8.45 15.49 -32.94
CA HIS A 329 -8.94 14.25 -33.58
C HIS A 329 -10.07 13.56 -32.80
N MET A 330 -10.78 14.30 -31.92
CA MET A 330 -11.91 13.78 -31.13
C MET A 330 -11.56 12.57 -30.25
N ILE A 331 -10.36 12.58 -29.65
CA ILE A 331 -9.90 11.56 -28.71
C ILE A 331 -9.86 12.19 -27.32
N ILE A 332 -10.69 11.68 -26.42
CA ILE A 332 -10.70 12.02 -25.00
C ILE A 332 -9.72 11.10 -24.28
N VAL A 333 -8.76 11.69 -23.58
CA VAL A 333 -7.78 10.94 -22.78
C VAL A 333 -8.08 11.13 -21.29
N ILE A 334 -8.29 10.03 -20.58
CA ILE A 334 -8.39 10.00 -19.11
C ILE A 334 -7.19 9.24 -18.54
N CYS A 335 -6.54 9.85 -17.55
CA CYS A 335 -5.50 9.23 -16.75
C CYS A 335 -6.12 8.51 -15.54
N TYR A 336 -5.74 7.25 -15.33
CA TYR A 336 -6.06 6.55 -14.08
C TYR A 336 -5.46 7.27 -12.86
N PRO A 337 -6.04 7.11 -11.66
CA PRO A 337 -5.41 7.58 -10.45
C PRO A 337 -4.01 6.97 -10.26
N SER A 338 -3.07 7.72 -9.69
CA SER A 338 -1.68 7.28 -9.58
C SER A 338 -1.55 6.00 -8.75
N HIS A 339 -0.72 5.05 -9.18
CA HIS A 339 -0.50 3.76 -8.49
C HIS A 339 -1.74 2.84 -8.36
N THR A 340 -2.77 3.03 -9.17
CA THR A 340 -4.01 2.23 -9.10
C THR A 340 -4.25 1.29 -10.30
N THR A 341 -3.29 1.17 -11.22
CA THR A 341 -3.44 0.35 -12.45
C THR A 341 -3.79 -1.12 -12.16
N HIS A 342 -3.24 -1.67 -11.07
CA HIS A 342 -3.57 -3.01 -10.55
C HIS A 342 -5.04 -3.23 -10.15
N ILE A 343 -5.88 -2.18 -10.18
CA ILE A 343 -7.32 -2.20 -9.93
C ILE A 343 -8.11 -1.78 -11.17
N TYR A 344 -7.79 -0.62 -11.75
CA TYR A 344 -8.62 -0.01 -12.79
C TYR A 344 -8.18 -0.33 -14.22
N GLN A 345 -6.93 -0.78 -14.44
CA GLN A 345 -6.36 -1.00 -15.76
C GLN A 345 -6.51 -2.47 -16.20
N GLY A 346 -7.40 -2.71 -17.16
CA GLY A 346 -7.74 -4.07 -17.60
C GLY A 346 -6.56 -4.84 -18.20
N LEU A 347 -5.61 -4.13 -18.82
CA LEU A 347 -4.38 -4.72 -19.36
C LEU A 347 -3.54 -5.36 -18.25
N ASP A 348 -3.29 -4.62 -17.17
CA ASP A 348 -2.57 -5.12 -15.98
C ASP A 348 -3.33 -6.22 -15.24
N VAL A 349 -4.64 -6.05 -15.06
CA VAL A 349 -5.47 -6.92 -14.21
C VAL A 349 -5.77 -8.29 -14.85
N VAL A 350 -5.74 -8.37 -16.18
CA VAL A 350 -6.11 -9.59 -16.92
C VAL A 350 -5.12 -9.90 -18.05
N ILE A 351 -4.96 -8.97 -19.01
CA ILE A 351 -4.34 -9.30 -20.30
C ILE A 351 -2.86 -9.64 -20.18
N PHE A 352 -2.09 -8.87 -19.42
CA PHE A 352 -0.65 -9.05 -19.30
C PHE A 352 -0.28 -10.32 -18.53
N ALA A 353 -1.12 -10.79 -17.61
CA ALA A 353 -0.91 -12.10 -16.98
C ALA A 353 -1.05 -13.24 -18.02
N THR A 354 -2.10 -13.17 -18.86
CA THR A 354 -2.35 -14.13 -19.94
C THR A 354 -1.26 -14.06 -21.02
N LEU A 355 -0.84 -12.85 -21.39
CA LEU A 355 0.24 -12.60 -22.33
C LEU A 355 1.56 -13.21 -21.85
N LYS A 356 1.95 -12.98 -20.59
CA LYS A 356 3.18 -13.56 -20.03
C LYS A 356 3.18 -15.08 -20.09
N HIS A 357 2.04 -15.71 -19.79
CA HIS A 357 1.87 -17.15 -19.90
C HIS A 357 2.06 -17.66 -21.35
N HIS A 358 1.35 -17.07 -22.31
CA HIS A 358 1.49 -17.47 -23.72
C HIS A 358 2.85 -17.13 -24.31
N LEU A 359 3.44 -16.01 -23.90
CA LEU A 359 4.78 -15.63 -24.32
C LEU A 359 5.79 -16.71 -23.88
N ASN A 360 5.73 -17.14 -22.62
CA ASN A 360 6.56 -18.24 -22.10
C ASN A 360 6.36 -19.55 -22.86
N LEU A 361 5.13 -19.90 -23.22
CA LEU A 361 4.85 -21.06 -24.05
C LEU A 361 5.48 -20.95 -25.45
N GLU A 362 5.30 -19.82 -26.12
CA GLU A 362 5.87 -19.60 -27.46
C GLU A 362 7.40 -19.56 -27.44
N ARG A 363 8.04 -19.11 -26.35
CA ARG A 363 9.52 -19.23 -26.24
C ARG A 363 9.98 -20.68 -26.24
N ARG A 364 9.28 -21.54 -25.48
CA ARG A 364 9.64 -22.96 -25.38
C ARG A 364 9.50 -23.64 -26.73
N ILE A 365 8.38 -23.42 -27.42
CA ILE A 365 8.16 -23.92 -28.78
C ILE A 365 9.27 -23.43 -29.72
N TRP A 366 9.67 -22.16 -29.62
CA TRP A 366 10.77 -21.62 -30.43
C TRP A 366 12.12 -22.30 -30.13
N GLN A 367 12.45 -22.47 -28.85
CA GLN A 367 13.72 -23.07 -28.43
C GLN A 367 13.79 -24.55 -28.79
N GLU A 368 12.70 -25.31 -28.60
CA GLU A 368 12.59 -26.71 -29.00
C GLU A 368 12.77 -26.90 -30.51
N LYS A 369 12.18 -26.00 -31.32
CA LYS A 369 12.19 -26.11 -32.78
C LYS A 369 13.50 -25.63 -33.41
N ASN A 370 14.07 -24.54 -32.90
CA ASN A 370 15.17 -23.84 -33.56
C ASN A 370 16.51 -23.94 -32.80
N GLY A 371 16.53 -24.52 -31.59
CA GLY A 371 17.74 -24.67 -30.78
C GLY A 371 18.39 -23.36 -30.33
N THR A 372 17.71 -22.22 -30.50
CA THR A 372 18.25 -20.88 -30.22
C THR A 372 17.34 -20.11 -29.27
N PRO A 373 17.90 -19.28 -28.38
CA PRO A 373 17.11 -18.42 -27.50
C PRO A 373 16.47 -17.26 -28.28
N ILE A 374 15.52 -16.59 -27.64
CA ILE A 374 14.91 -15.38 -28.19
C ILE A 374 15.90 -14.22 -28.15
N ASP A 375 15.94 -13.44 -29.23
CA ASP A 375 16.69 -12.20 -29.35
C ASP A 375 15.85 -11.15 -30.09
N LYS A 376 16.42 -9.95 -30.32
CA LYS A 376 15.71 -8.86 -31.02
C LYS A 376 15.30 -9.18 -32.46
N THR A 377 15.95 -10.15 -33.11
CA THR A 377 15.69 -10.50 -34.51
C THR A 377 14.50 -11.43 -34.67
N ASN A 378 14.23 -12.27 -33.66
CA ASN A 378 13.13 -13.23 -33.68
C ASN A 378 11.99 -12.90 -32.70
N PHE A 379 12.17 -11.90 -31.82
CA PHE A 379 11.19 -11.51 -30.81
C PHE A 379 9.82 -11.16 -31.41
N VAL A 380 9.78 -10.42 -32.52
CA VAL A 380 8.52 -9.96 -33.13
C VAL A 380 7.62 -11.14 -33.52
N GLY A 381 8.21 -12.19 -34.11
CA GLY A 381 7.48 -13.41 -34.47
C GLY A 381 6.94 -14.16 -33.25
N VAL A 382 7.79 -14.36 -32.24
CA VAL A 382 7.40 -15.07 -31.01
C VAL A 382 6.35 -14.29 -30.23
N TYR A 383 6.57 -12.99 -30.03
CA TYR A 383 5.63 -12.11 -29.36
C TYR A 383 4.30 -12.05 -30.12
N GLY A 384 4.33 -11.89 -31.44
CA GLY A 384 3.10 -11.75 -32.22
C GLY A 384 2.20 -13.00 -32.14
N ARG A 385 2.77 -14.21 -32.11
CA ARG A 385 2.01 -15.45 -31.85
C ARG A 385 1.41 -15.47 -30.45
N ALA A 386 2.18 -15.05 -29.44
CA ALA A 386 1.69 -14.96 -28.06
C ALA A 386 0.59 -13.90 -27.90
N HIS A 387 0.73 -12.76 -28.58
CA HIS A 387 -0.22 -11.66 -28.60
C HIS A 387 -1.57 -12.14 -29.17
N LEU A 388 -1.58 -12.77 -30.33
CA LEU A 388 -2.80 -13.30 -30.94
C LEU A 388 -3.52 -14.34 -30.06
N ARG A 389 -2.78 -15.09 -29.24
CA ARG A 389 -3.35 -16.05 -28.28
C ARG A 389 -3.88 -15.40 -27.02
N ALA A 390 -3.28 -14.29 -26.57
CA ALA A 390 -3.65 -13.63 -25.33
C ALA A 390 -4.76 -12.58 -25.50
N PHE A 391 -4.78 -11.89 -26.65
CA PHE A 391 -5.69 -10.78 -26.97
C PHE A 391 -6.91 -11.29 -27.76
N THR A 392 -7.69 -12.21 -27.16
CA THR A 392 -8.95 -12.68 -27.74
C THR A 392 -10.11 -11.78 -27.32
N ALA A 393 -11.22 -11.83 -28.06
CA ALA A 393 -12.40 -11.04 -27.72
C ALA A 393 -12.92 -11.34 -26.32
N GLU A 394 -12.88 -12.61 -25.90
CA GLU A 394 -13.33 -13.04 -24.59
C GLU A 394 -12.43 -12.49 -23.47
N THR A 395 -11.10 -12.54 -23.64
CA THR A 395 -10.17 -12.04 -22.61
C THR A 395 -10.24 -10.53 -22.48
N ILE A 396 -10.38 -9.81 -23.60
CA ILE A 396 -10.52 -8.36 -23.63
C ILE A 396 -11.84 -7.92 -22.98
N MET A 397 -12.97 -8.52 -23.36
CA MET A 397 -14.25 -8.22 -22.71
C MET A 397 -14.24 -8.55 -21.21
N ALA A 398 -13.58 -9.63 -20.81
CA ALA A 398 -13.41 -9.98 -19.40
C ALA A 398 -12.56 -8.94 -18.64
N ALA A 399 -11.54 -8.35 -19.28
CA ALA A 399 -10.72 -7.29 -18.70
C ALA A 399 -11.56 -6.06 -18.35
N PHE A 400 -12.35 -5.54 -19.29
CA PHE A 400 -13.24 -4.40 -19.06
C PHE A 400 -14.34 -4.69 -18.04
N ARG A 401 -14.90 -5.91 -18.06
CA ARG A 401 -15.92 -6.31 -17.08
C ARG A 401 -15.35 -6.38 -15.66
N LYS A 402 -14.10 -6.85 -15.52
CA LYS A 402 -13.45 -7.00 -14.22
C LYS A 402 -13.04 -5.67 -13.61
N THR A 403 -12.67 -4.69 -14.44
CA THR A 403 -12.36 -3.33 -13.97
C THR A 403 -13.58 -2.42 -13.90
N GLY A 404 -14.75 -2.87 -14.37
CA GLY A 404 -16.01 -2.12 -14.27
C GLY A 404 -16.11 -0.93 -15.21
N VAL A 405 -15.15 -0.76 -16.13
CA VAL A 405 -15.21 0.29 -17.16
C VAL A 405 -16.30 -0.04 -18.18
N TRP A 406 -16.43 -1.33 -18.57
CA TRP A 406 -17.49 -1.77 -19.49
C TRP A 406 -18.00 -3.18 -19.17
N PRO A 407 -19.31 -3.38 -18.89
CA PRO A 407 -20.29 -2.32 -18.63
C PRO A 407 -19.88 -1.47 -17.42
N PHE A 408 -20.27 -0.19 -17.43
CA PHE A 408 -20.00 0.72 -16.32
C PHE A 408 -20.57 0.16 -15.02
N ASN A 409 -19.70 -0.12 -14.05
CA ASN A 409 -20.06 -0.69 -12.76
C ASN A 409 -19.05 -0.29 -11.67
N PRO A 410 -19.34 0.76 -10.88
CA PRO A 410 -18.47 1.19 -9.77
C PRO A 410 -18.28 0.13 -8.67
N ASN A 411 -19.23 -0.79 -8.52
CA ASN A 411 -19.25 -1.77 -7.43
C ASN A 411 -18.23 -2.92 -7.58
N VAL A 412 -17.45 -2.94 -8.66
CA VAL A 412 -16.35 -3.92 -8.83
C VAL A 412 -15.20 -3.66 -7.85
N VAL A 413 -15.04 -2.42 -7.37
CA VAL A 413 -14.07 -2.06 -6.35
C VAL A 413 -14.74 -2.19 -4.99
N THR A 414 -14.32 -3.17 -4.20
CA THR A 414 -14.91 -3.47 -2.89
C THR A 414 -14.20 -2.71 -1.77
N GLU A 415 -14.85 -2.59 -0.61
CA GLU A 415 -14.23 -2.06 0.60
C GLU A 415 -12.95 -2.81 1.00
N GLU A 416 -12.89 -4.13 0.74
CA GLU A 416 -11.70 -4.95 0.99
C GLU A 416 -10.51 -4.53 0.12
N MET A 417 -10.76 -4.10 -1.12
CA MET A 417 -9.72 -3.60 -2.03
C MET A 417 -9.19 -2.23 -1.61
N MET A 418 -10.04 -1.41 -0.97
CA MET A 418 -9.69 -0.10 -0.43
C MET A 418 -9.13 -0.15 1.00
N ALA A 419 -9.35 -1.23 1.74
CA ALA A 419 -8.96 -1.36 3.14
C ALA A 419 -7.47 -1.05 3.45
N PRO A 420 -6.48 -1.35 2.57
CA PRO A 420 -5.09 -0.95 2.81
C PRO A 420 -4.88 0.56 2.98
N SER A 421 -5.73 1.40 2.39
CA SER A 421 -5.60 2.86 2.46
C SER A 421 -5.95 3.44 3.84
N LYS A 422 -6.71 2.71 4.67
CA LYS A 422 -7.12 3.13 6.03
C LYS A 422 -5.92 3.51 6.91
N GLU A 423 -4.79 2.84 6.71
CA GLU A 423 -3.53 3.04 7.46
C GLU A 423 -2.83 4.36 7.11
N THR A 424 -3.25 4.99 6.02
CA THR A 424 -2.75 6.28 5.55
C THR A 424 -3.84 7.36 5.50
N SER A 425 -5.02 7.05 6.03
CA SER A 425 -6.12 7.99 6.15
C SER A 425 -5.77 9.07 7.18
N VAL A 426 -6.34 10.25 6.98
CA VAL A 426 -6.35 11.33 7.98
C VAL A 426 -7.40 11.07 9.08
N GLU A 427 -8.34 10.17 8.82
CA GLU A 427 -9.34 9.72 9.78
C GLU A 427 -8.86 8.47 10.54
N GLY A 428 -8.99 8.48 11.86
CA GLY A 428 -8.57 7.38 12.74
C GLY A 428 -9.47 6.15 12.62
N HIS A 429 -8.93 5.02 12.17
CA HIS A 429 -9.68 3.77 12.03
C HIS A 429 -9.10 2.67 12.94
N LEU A 430 -9.85 2.22 13.96
CA LEU A 430 -9.44 1.06 14.77
C LEU A 430 -9.77 -0.27 14.05
N PRO A 431 -8.92 -1.31 14.15
CA PRO A 431 -9.20 -2.63 13.59
C PRO A 431 -10.44 -3.28 14.20
N LEU A 432 -10.65 -3.09 15.50
CA LEU A 432 -11.84 -3.56 16.20
C LEU A 432 -12.66 -2.37 16.64
N VAL A 433 -13.87 -2.24 16.09
CA VAL A 433 -14.79 -1.16 16.44
C VAL A 433 -15.27 -1.35 17.88
N PRO A 434 -15.13 -0.33 18.77
CA PRO A 434 -15.64 -0.41 20.12
C PRO A 434 -17.16 -0.64 20.14
N PRO A 435 -17.71 -1.46 21.06
CA PRO A 435 -19.15 -1.64 21.17
C PRO A 435 -19.83 -0.38 21.76
N THR A 436 -21.14 -0.27 21.58
CA THR A 436 -21.93 0.76 22.27
C THR A 436 -21.95 0.50 23.79
N PRO A 437 -21.93 1.56 24.63
CA PRO A 437 -22.08 2.98 24.29
C PRO A 437 -20.79 3.71 23.89
N VAL A 438 -19.61 3.08 24.02
CA VAL A 438 -18.29 3.72 23.80
C VAL A 438 -18.20 4.36 22.40
N ARG A 439 -18.63 3.65 21.36
CA ARG A 439 -18.68 4.17 19.99
C ARG A 439 -19.52 5.43 19.84
N THR A 440 -20.67 5.49 20.51
CA THR A 440 -21.56 6.64 20.44
C THR A 440 -20.91 7.86 21.10
N ILE A 441 -20.25 7.66 22.24
CA ILE A 441 -19.53 8.72 22.95
C ILE A 441 -18.35 9.22 22.11
N ALA A 442 -17.56 8.33 21.51
CA ALA A 442 -16.43 8.71 20.65
C ALA A 442 -16.87 9.58 19.45
N ARG A 443 -17.96 9.19 18.76
CA ARG A 443 -18.53 9.98 17.66
C ARG A 443 -19.10 11.33 18.11
N LEU A 444 -19.65 11.40 19.32
CA LEU A 444 -20.14 12.66 19.88
C LEU A 444 -18.97 13.62 20.16
N LEU A 445 -17.86 13.12 20.71
CA LEU A 445 -16.66 13.91 20.95
C LEU A 445 -16.09 14.48 19.63
N GLU A 446 -16.00 13.64 18.59
CA GLU A 446 -15.54 14.05 17.26
C GLU A 446 -16.40 15.17 16.65
N LYS A 447 -17.72 15.07 16.74
CA LYS A 447 -18.63 16.10 16.23
C LYS A 447 -18.51 17.44 16.96
N ILE A 448 -18.28 17.42 18.27
CA ILE A 448 -18.14 18.64 19.08
C ILE A 448 -16.85 19.37 18.70
N SER A 449 -15.74 18.65 18.50
CA SER A 449 -14.47 19.25 18.05
C SER A 449 -14.58 19.95 16.70
N ILE A 450 -15.46 19.50 15.80
CA ILE A 450 -15.68 20.11 14.48
C ILE A 450 -16.58 21.36 14.57
N GLU A 451 -17.52 21.40 15.51
CA GLU A 451 -18.42 22.55 15.70
C GLU A 451 -17.69 23.79 16.27
N ASP A 452 -16.60 23.60 17.01
CA ASP A 452 -15.73 24.70 17.50
C ASP A 452 -14.83 25.31 16.39
N ASP A 453 -14.70 24.67 15.22
CA ASP A 453 -13.84 25.08 14.09
C ASP A 453 -14.58 25.96 13.05
N LEU A 454 -15.89 26.18 13.19
CA LEU A 454 -16.64 27.08 12.32
C LEU A 454 -16.55 28.53 12.86
N PRO A 455 -16.14 29.52 12.06
CA PRO A 455 -16.24 30.92 12.48
C PRO A 455 -17.69 31.25 12.82
N GLU A 456 -17.91 31.85 13.99
CA GLU A 456 -19.18 32.49 14.35
C GLU A 456 -19.46 33.61 13.34
N ASP A 457 -20.10 33.29 12.22
CA ASP A 457 -20.60 34.30 11.30
C ASP A 457 -22.07 34.09 10.95
N SER A 458 -22.81 35.15 11.32
CA SER A 458 -24.10 35.63 10.84
C SER A 458 -25.36 34.81 11.13
N ASP A 459 -26.15 35.42 12.01
CA ASP A 459 -27.60 35.29 12.14
C ASP A 459 -28.32 35.19 10.78
N GLU A 460 -28.75 33.98 10.41
CA GLU A 460 -29.91 33.82 9.51
C GLU A 460 -31.08 33.22 10.31
N GLU A 461 -31.96 34.11 10.76
CA GLU A 461 -33.32 33.74 11.18
C GLU A 461 -34.07 33.11 10.00
N SER A 462 -34.40 31.83 10.10
CA SER A 462 -35.46 31.23 9.27
C SER A 462 -36.66 30.87 10.15
N PRO A 463 -37.85 31.45 9.92
CA PRO A 463 -39.00 31.26 10.78
C PRO A 463 -39.83 30.05 10.33
N GLY A 464 -40.07 29.11 11.23
CA GLY A 464 -41.19 28.18 11.08
C GLY A 464 -40.98 26.78 11.62
N SER A 465 -41.06 26.58 12.95
CA SER A 465 -41.73 25.38 13.47
C SER A 465 -42.26 25.60 14.89
N SER A 466 -43.47 25.10 15.12
CA SER A 466 -44.32 25.34 16.29
C SER A 466 -43.73 24.86 17.63
N PRO A 467 -44.02 25.54 18.76
CA PRO A 467 -43.37 25.28 20.03
C PRO A 467 -44.22 24.37 20.92
N THR A 468 -43.98 23.05 20.93
CA THR A 468 -44.54 22.23 22.02
C THR A 468 -43.75 20.97 22.44
N ALA A 469 -42.53 20.74 21.93
CA ALA A 469 -41.69 19.62 22.38
C ALA A 469 -40.20 19.96 22.59
N THR A 470 -39.79 21.21 22.41
CA THR A 470 -38.38 21.62 22.24
C THR A 470 -37.65 22.06 23.52
N ALA A 471 -38.35 22.48 24.57
CA ALA A 471 -37.71 23.01 25.78
C ALA A 471 -36.92 21.95 26.57
N SER A 472 -37.42 20.71 26.64
CA SER A 472 -36.72 19.62 27.34
C SER A 472 -35.51 19.08 26.58
N SER A 473 -35.51 19.16 25.24
CA SER A 473 -34.39 18.73 24.40
C SER A 473 -33.27 19.77 24.38
N SER A 474 -33.63 21.06 24.33
CA SER A 474 -32.68 22.18 24.44
C SER A 474 -31.94 22.16 25.78
N ALA A 475 -32.65 22.06 26.91
CA ALA A 475 -32.01 22.03 28.23
C ALA A 475 -31.13 20.78 28.45
N PHE A 476 -31.53 19.63 27.88
CA PHE A 476 -30.73 18.40 27.90
C PHE A 476 -29.44 18.53 27.07
N ASN A 477 -29.52 19.15 25.89
CA ASN A 477 -28.37 19.40 25.02
C ASN A 477 -27.41 20.43 25.64
N THR A 478 -27.92 21.51 26.23
CA THR A 478 -27.09 22.50 26.95
C THR A 478 -26.39 21.88 28.15
N ARG A 479 -27.10 21.05 28.95
CA ARG A 479 -26.50 20.36 30.09
C ARG A 479 -25.43 19.36 29.65
N MET A 480 -25.65 18.63 28.56
CA MET A 480 -24.63 17.75 28.01
C MET A 480 -23.40 18.54 27.55
N ARG A 481 -23.57 19.62 26.78
CA ARG A 481 -22.46 20.49 26.35
C ARG A 481 -21.62 20.98 27.54
N VAL A 482 -22.25 21.54 28.58
CA VAL A 482 -21.54 21.98 29.80
C VAL A 482 -20.74 20.82 30.45
N THR A 483 -21.33 19.63 30.56
CA THR A 483 -20.60 18.48 31.12
C THR A 483 -19.46 17.99 30.22
N PHE A 484 -19.59 18.15 28.90
CA PHE A 484 -18.54 17.84 27.94
C PHE A 484 -17.41 18.87 28.00
N ASP A 485 -17.72 20.17 28.05
CA ASP A 485 -16.73 21.24 28.17
C ASP A 485 -15.92 21.08 29.46
N GLU A 486 -16.57 20.74 30.57
CA GLU A 486 -15.89 20.39 31.81
C GLU A 486 -14.98 19.16 31.67
N ALA A 487 -15.38 18.16 30.89
CA ALA A 487 -14.58 16.96 30.65
C ALA A 487 -13.37 17.25 29.74
N VAL A 488 -13.56 18.03 28.67
CA VAL A 488 -12.49 18.51 27.77
C VAL A 488 -11.49 19.36 28.56
N LYS A 489 -11.98 20.29 29.39
CA LYS A 489 -11.13 21.12 30.26
C LYS A 489 -10.37 20.30 31.31
N LYS A 490 -10.96 19.23 31.83
CA LYS A 490 -10.23 18.30 32.71
C LYS A 490 -9.16 17.54 31.93
N LEU A 491 -9.47 17.04 30.72
CA LEU A 491 -8.51 16.34 29.86
C LEU A 491 -7.33 17.23 29.46
N SER A 492 -7.56 18.51 29.14
CA SER A 492 -6.50 19.46 28.79
C SER A 492 -5.53 19.77 29.93
N THR A 493 -5.88 19.43 31.18
CA THR A 493 -4.97 19.54 32.34
C THR A 493 -4.17 18.25 32.61
N THR A 494 -4.32 17.21 31.79
CA THR A 494 -3.63 15.93 31.93
C THR A 494 -2.50 15.76 30.92
N GLN A 495 -1.73 14.67 31.03
CA GLN A 495 -0.75 14.26 30.01
C GLN A 495 -1.39 13.92 28.64
N LEU A 496 -2.73 13.84 28.58
CA LEU A 496 -3.50 13.60 27.36
C LEU A 496 -4.04 14.91 26.73
N ALA A 497 -3.55 16.08 27.16
CA ALA A 497 -4.01 17.37 26.67
C ALA A 497 -3.87 17.53 25.14
N TYR A 498 -2.92 16.82 24.53
CA TYR A 498 -2.73 16.78 23.09
C TYR A 498 -3.95 16.23 22.34
N LEU A 499 -4.79 15.39 22.97
CA LEU A 499 -6.04 14.88 22.37
C LEU A 499 -7.13 15.96 22.21
N THR A 500 -6.98 17.07 22.93
CA THR A 500 -7.89 18.23 22.89
C THR A 500 -7.24 19.44 22.22
N SER A 501 -6.05 19.27 21.66
CA SER A 501 -5.27 20.30 20.99
C SER A 501 -5.59 20.34 19.49
N ILE A 502 -5.54 21.54 18.92
CA ILE A 502 -5.68 21.76 17.46
C ILE A 502 -4.44 21.24 16.70
N ASN A 503 -3.29 21.14 17.40
CA ASN A 503 -2.07 20.61 16.79
C ASN A 503 -2.17 19.10 16.57
N PRO A 504 -1.74 18.58 15.40
CA PRO A 504 -1.71 17.14 15.14
C PRO A 504 -0.87 16.39 16.18
N ALA A 505 -1.38 15.25 16.63
CA ALA A 505 -0.61 14.35 17.49
C ALA A 505 0.67 13.87 16.77
N THR A 506 1.76 13.84 17.51
CA THR A 506 3.09 13.42 17.05
C THR A 506 3.47 12.06 17.63
N SER A 507 4.53 11.46 17.10
CA SER A 507 5.05 10.22 17.66
C SER A 507 5.63 10.36 19.07
N GLU A 508 5.87 11.57 19.57
CA GLU A 508 6.39 11.81 20.93
C GLU A 508 5.27 11.82 21.98
N ASP A 509 4.01 12.04 21.58
CA ASP A 509 2.87 12.11 22.49
C ASP A 509 2.60 10.82 23.25
N ALA A 510 2.33 10.93 24.56
CA ALA A 510 2.15 9.78 25.44
C ALA A 510 0.80 9.08 25.17
N MET A 511 0.86 7.89 24.57
CA MET A 511 -0.31 7.04 24.35
C MET A 511 -0.93 6.55 25.67
N PRO A 512 -2.27 6.66 25.85
CA PRO A 512 -2.94 6.08 27.01
C PRO A 512 -2.83 4.55 26.99
N THR A 513 -2.32 3.97 28.09
CA THR A 513 -2.20 2.51 28.27
C THR A 513 -3.52 1.91 28.72
N THR A 514 -3.91 0.75 28.19
CA THR A 514 -5.12 0.07 28.65
C THR A 514 -4.93 -0.39 30.10
N GLN A 515 -5.78 0.12 31.00
CA GLN A 515 -5.88 -0.42 32.34
C GLN A 515 -6.58 -1.78 32.28
N THR A 516 -5.84 -2.83 32.56
CA THR A 516 -6.36 -4.20 32.60
C THR A 516 -6.43 -4.67 34.06
N GLN A 517 -7.47 -5.42 34.40
CA GLN A 517 -7.60 -6.05 35.71
C GLN A 517 -7.79 -7.56 35.54
N PRO A 518 -7.15 -8.41 36.37
CA PRO A 518 -7.40 -9.84 36.32
C PRO A 518 -8.87 -10.14 36.62
N ILE A 519 -9.53 -10.89 35.73
CA ILE A 519 -10.96 -11.21 35.87
C ILE A 519 -11.07 -12.61 36.53
N PRO A 520 -11.42 -12.70 37.82
CA PRO A 520 -11.32 -13.94 38.60
C PRO A 520 -12.32 -14.98 38.10
N PRO A 521 -11.99 -16.26 37.83
CA PRO A 521 -12.84 -17.24 37.12
C PRO A 521 -14.27 -17.37 37.68
N PRO A 522 -15.25 -17.88 36.90
CA PRO A 522 -16.57 -18.21 37.43
C PRO A 522 -16.42 -19.09 38.67
N ARG A 523 -17.16 -18.80 39.75
CA ARG A 523 -17.13 -19.65 40.95
C ARG A 523 -17.77 -20.99 40.56
N ALA A 524 -16.94 -22.02 40.36
CA ALA A 524 -17.38 -23.40 40.08
C ALA A 524 -18.37 -23.92 41.12
N THR A 525 -18.29 -23.37 42.33
CA THR A 525 -19.09 -23.71 43.49
C THR A 525 -20.59 -23.45 43.31
N SER A 526 -21.00 -22.42 42.55
CA SER A 526 -22.42 -22.01 42.55
C SER A 526 -23.33 -23.04 41.87
N ARG A 527 -22.96 -23.52 40.67
CA ARG A 527 -23.78 -24.51 39.93
C ARG A 527 -23.93 -25.85 40.64
N GLU A 528 -22.86 -26.33 41.29
CA GLU A 528 -22.87 -27.57 42.09
C GLU A 528 -23.64 -27.40 43.41
N LEU A 529 -23.62 -26.20 44.00
CA LEU A 529 -24.45 -25.85 45.15
C LEU A 529 -25.95 -25.77 44.77
N PHE A 530 -26.32 -25.18 43.63
CA PHE A 530 -27.74 -25.07 43.26
C PHE A 530 -28.38 -26.38 42.85
N SER A 531 -27.61 -27.32 42.29
CA SER A 531 -28.12 -28.64 41.93
C SER A 531 -28.30 -29.57 43.13
N SER A 532 -27.61 -29.30 44.24
CA SER A 532 -27.68 -30.09 45.48
C SER A 532 -28.73 -29.59 46.49
N ILE A 533 -29.24 -28.36 46.32
CA ILE A 533 -30.28 -27.79 47.19
C ILE A 533 -31.66 -28.38 46.86
N LYS A 534 -32.27 -29.09 47.82
CA LYS A 534 -33.66 -29.56 47.74
C LYS A 534 -34.62 -28.43 48.09
N LEU A 535 -35.32 -27.91 47.09
CA LEU A 535 -36.36 -26.88 47.24
C LEU A 535 -37.65 -27.51 47.80
N LYS A 536 -38.16 -27.00 48.92
CA LYS A 536 -39.34 -27.50 49.64
C LYS A 536 -40.51 -26.53 49.63
N THR A 537 -40.25 -25.22 49.51
CA THR A 537 -41.30 -24.18 49.57
C THR A 537 -41.40 -23.38 48.26
N PRO A 538 -42.58 -22.80 47.93
CA PRO A 538 -42.74 -21.92 46.77
C PRO A 538 -41.80 -20.70 46.80
N ASN A 539 -41.52 -20.15 47.99
CA ASN A 539 -40.58 -19.04 48.16
C ASN A 539 -39.14 -19.45 47.84
N GLU A 540 -38.71 -20.65 48.22
CA GLU A 540 -37.39 -21.19 47.86
C GLU A 540 -37.25 -21.36 46.33
N ILE A 541 -38.31 -21.78 45.64
CA ILE A 541 -38.31 -21.87 44.17
C ILE A 541 -38.13 -20.49 43.54
N LEU A 542 -38.86 -19.48 44.04
CA LEU A 542 -38.79 -18.11 43.52
C LEU A 542 -37.42 -17.47 43.79
N LEU A 543 -36.86 -17.63 44.99
CA LEU A 543 -35.51 -17.14 45.32
C LEU A 543 -34.43 -17.84 44.49
N MET A 544 -34.56 -19.15 44.25
CA MET A 544 -33.64 -19.89 43.38
C MET A 544 -33.72 -19.42 41.92
N ALA A 545 -34.92 -19.10 41.43
CA ALA A 545 -35.10 -18.54 40.10
C ALA A 545 -34.44 -17.15 39.98
N ALA A 546 -34.70 -16.25 40.93
CA ALA A 546 -34.09 -14.91 40.98
C ALA A 546 -32.55 -14.97 41.09
N LEU A 547 -32.02 -15.92 41.87
CA LEU A 547 -30.58 -16.12 42.01
C LEU A 547 -29.95 -16.60 40.69
N ARG A 548 -30.58 -17.55 39.99
CA ARG A 548 -30.14 -18.00 38.66
C ARG A 548 -30.16 -16.89 37.62
N GLU A 549 -31.19 -16.05 37.64
CA GLU A 549 -31.30 -14.88 36.77
C GLU A 549 -30.19 -13.87 37.06
N ALA A 550 -29.95 -13.54 38.33
CA ALA A 550 -28.89 -12.64 38.75
C ALA A 550 -27.49 -13.17 38.37
N GLU A 551 -27.27 -14.48 38.52
CA GLU A 551 -26.01 -15.11 38.08
C GLU A 551 -25.85 -15.10 36.57
N ALA A 552 -26.91 -15.39 35.80
CA ALA A 552 -26.87 -15.31 34.35
C ALA A 552 -26.56 -13.87 33.89
N ALA A 553 -27.14 -12.86 34.54
CA ALA A 553 -26.85 -11.45 34.28
C ALA A 553 -25.38 -11.11 34.61
N ASN A 554 -24.87 -11.58 35.74
CA ASN A 554 -23.46 -11.39 36.12
C ASN A 554 -22.50 -12.08 35.14
N ASP A 555 -22.80 -13.32 34.72
CA ASP A 555 -22.04 -14.04 33.71
C ASP A 555 -22.03 -13.27 32.37
N ALA A 556 -23.17 -12.74 31.95
CA ALA A 556 -23.27 -11.93 30.73
C ALA A 556 -22.45 -10.62 30.81
N LEU A 557 -22.55 -9.89 31.92
CA LEU A 557 -21.74 -8.68 32.15
C LEU A 557 -20.25 -9.00 32.14
N ARG A 558 -19.87 -10.12 32.76
CA ARG A 558 -18.50 -10.58 32.80
C ARG A 558 -17.97 -10.95 31.41
N GLN A 559 -18.74 -11.67 30.59
CA GLN A 559 -18.34 -11.94 29.20
C GLN A 559 -18.15 -10.65 28.41
N ARG A 560 -19.02 -9.65 28.64
CA ARG A 560 -18.86 -8.33 28.02
C ARG A 560 -17.58 -7.62 28.45
N VAL A 561 -17.20 -7.69 29.72
CA VAL A 561 -15.93 -7.13 30.21
C VAL A 561 -14.73 -7.85 29.61
N LEU A 562 -14.78 -9.19 29.49
CA LEU A 562 -13.74 -9.99 28.83
C LEU A 562 -13.54 -9.57 27.37
N ALA A 563 -14.65 -9.46 26.63
CA ALA A 563 -14.65 -9.00 25.26
C ALA A 563 -14.04 -7.59 25.12
N LEU A 564 -14.50 -6.64 25.95
CA LEU A 564 -13.99 -5.26 25.97
C LEU A 564 -12.48 -5.20 26.24
N GLN A 565 -12.00 -5.97 27.22
CA GLN A 565 -10.59 -5.99 27.57
C GLN A 565 -9.74 -6.57 26.43
N ALA A 566 -10.16 -7.66 25.81
CA ALA A 566 -9.47 -8.24 24.66
C ALA A 566 -9.42 -7.28 23.45
N THR A 567 -10.54 -6.61 23.16
CA THR A 567 -10.62 -5.58 22.10
C THR A 567 -9.65 -4.43 22.37
N ASN A 568 -9.60 -3.90 23.59
CA ASN A 568 -8.73 -2.78 23.94
C ASN A 568 -7.25 -3.17 23.83
N VAL A 569 -6.86 -4.35 24.32
CA VAL A 569 -5.49 -4.85 24.22
C VAL A 569 -5.01 -4.93 22.77
N LEU A 570 -5.86 -5.46 21.88
CA LEU A 570 -5.52 -5.57 20.45
C LEU A 570 -5.45 -4.20 19.76
N ASN A 571 -6.38 -3.29 20.06
CA ASN A 571 -6.37 -1.93 19.54
C ASN A 571 -5.17 -1.13 20.05
N GLU A 572 -4.75 -1.29 21.31
CA GLU A 572 -3.55 -0.66 21.85
C GLU A 572 -2.26 -1.15 21.17
N SER A 573 -2.15 -2.47 20.95
CA SER A 573 -1.04 -3.07 20.21
C SER A 573 -0.95 -2.51 18.78
N TYR A 574 -2.11 -2.31 18.15
CA TYR A 574 -2.21 -1.66 16.84
C TYR A 574 -1.78 -0.17 16.87
N CYS A 575 -2.31 0.63 17.79
CA CYS A 575 -1.95 2.05 17.90
C CYS A 575 -0.45 2.24 18.22
N THR A 576 0.14 1.36 19.02
CA THR A 576 1.59 1.35 19.28
C THR A 576 2.39 1.18 18.00
N LYS A 577 1.96 0.29 17.10
CA LYS A 577 2.60 0.10 15.79
C LYS A 577 2.46 1.34 14.90
N LEU A 578 1.29 1.97 14.86
CA LEU A 578 1.07 3.21 14.09
C LEU A 578 1.98 4.34 14.58
N ARG A 579 2.15 4.48 15.89
CA ARG A 579 3.06 5.47 16.49
C ARG A 579 4.50 5.32 16.01
N PHE A 580 5.02 4.10 15.90
CA PHE A 580 6.35 3.84 15.33
C PHE A 580 6.44 4.21 13.84
N GLN A 581 5.38 3.97 13.07
CA GLN A 581 5.35 4.36 11.65
C GLN A 581 5.30 5.89 11.50
N LEU A 582 4.57 6.57 12.38
CA LEU A 582 4.51 8.03 12.43
C LEU A 582 5.90 8.62 12.72
N ALA A 583 6.64 8.08 13.70
CA ALA A 583 8.01 8.51 14.02
C ALA A 583 8.93 8.45 12.80
N HIS A 584 8.90 7.33 12.08
CA HIS A 584 9.69 7.15 10.86
C HIS A 584 9.27 8.13 9.74
N ARG A 585 7.98 8.48 9.65
CA ARG A 585 7.50 9.46 8.66
C ARG A 585 7.88 10.89 9.00
N GLU A 586 7.82 11.26 10.28
CA GLU A 586 8.26 12.55 10.80
C GLU A 586 9.76 12.77 10.53
N GLU A 587 10.57 11.72 10.73
CA GLU A 587 12.00 11.74 10.41
C GLU A 587 12.27 11.91 8.91
N LYS A 588 11.54 11.18 8.06
CA LYS A 588 11.66 11.28 6.60
C LYS A 588 11.22 12.63 6.02
N LYS A 589 10.25 13.30 6.66
CA LYS A 589 9.78 14.64 6.26
C LYS A 589 10.81 15.75 6.48
N LYS A 590 11.86 15.52 7.29
CA LYS A 590 12.92 16.51 7.53
C LYS A 590 13.76 16.83 6.28
N ASN A 591 13.68 16.01 5.21
CA ASN A 591 14.34 16.25 3.91
C ASN A 591 13.35 16.18 2.72
N PRO A 592 12.67 17.28 2.35
CA PRO A 592 11.78 17.30 1.21
C PRO A 592 12.56 17.30 -0.12
N LYS A 593 12.22 16.38 -1.05
CA LYS A 593 12.61 16.49 -2.47
C LYS A 593 11.58 17.36 -3.22
N GLY A 594 12.09 18.24 -4.08
CA GLY A 594 11.42 19.42 -4.63
C GLY A 594 10.12 19.23 -5.44
N LYS A 595 9.45 20.37 -5.67
CA LYS A 595 8.20 20.52 -6.41
C LYS A 595 8.43 20.40 -7.92
N GLY A 596 7.59 19.63 -8.63
CA GLY A 596 7.63 19.64 -10.10
C GLY A 596 6.86 18.55 -10.84
N LYS A 597 5.73 18.05 -10.32
CA LYS A 597 4.92 17.05 -11.04
C LYS A 597 3.56 17.60 -11.44
N LEU A 598 3.22 17.49 -12.73
CA LEU A 598 1.90 17.76 -13.31
C LEU A 598 0.81 16.78 -12.81
N VAL A 599 1.17 15.58 -12.37
CA VAL A 599 0.21 14.62 -11.78
C VAL A 599 0.75 14.20 -10.42
N GLY A 600 0.67 15.13 -9.45
CA GLY A 600 1.29 14.97 -8.12
C GLY A 600 0.33 14.66 -6.97
N ASP A 601 -0.95 14.96 -7.13
CA ASP A 601 -2.01 14.78 -6.13
C ASP A 601 -2.59 13.35 -6.12
N GLY A 602 -2.31 12.57 -7.17
CA GLY A 602 -2.67 11.16 -7.26
C GLY A 602 -4.10 10.89 -7.70
N LEU A 603 -4.90 11.93 -7.92
CA LEU A 603 -6.28 11.86 -8.41
C LEU A 603 -6.34 11.54 -9.91
N PRO A 604 -7.46 10.96 -10.39
CA PRO A 604 -7.70 10.77 -11.81
C PRO A 604 -7.87 12.11 -12.51
N ARG A 605 -7.48 12.20 -13.79
CA ARG A 605 -7.52 13.46 -14.55
C ARG A 605 -8.01 13.27 -15.96
N LEU A 606 -8.92 14.14 -16.38
CA LEU A 606 -9.26 14.31 -17.79
C LEU A 606 -8.15 15.10 -18.47
N LEU A 607 -7.16 14.40 -19.04
CA LEU A 607 -5.95 15.01 -19.59
C LEU A 607 -6.25 15.92 -20.81
N THR A 608 -7.35 15.64 -21.49
CA THR A 608 -7.82 16.44 -22.64
C THR A 608 -8.79 17.54 -22.26
N GLY A 609 -9.11 17.72 -20.98
CA GLY A 609 -9.94 18.82 -20.48
C GLY A 609 -9.24 20.17 -20.62
N ASP A 610 -10.02 21.26 -20.70
CA ASP A 610 -9.50 22.60 -20.91
C ASP A 610 -8.55 23.02 -19.77
N ASP A 611 -8.97 22.85 -18.51
CA ASP A 611 -8.18 23.20 -17.32
C ASP A 611 -6.80 22.52 -17.29
N PHE A 612 -6.76 21.20 -17.54
CA PHE A 612 -5.51 20.45 -17.52
C PHE A 612 -4.62 20.78 -18.72
N TYR A 613 -5.22 20.99 -19.89
CA TYR A 613 -4.49 21.38 -21.10
C TYR A 613 -3.80 22.74 -20.90
N GLU A 614 -4.50 23.74 -20.35
CA GLU A 614 -3.93 25.05 -20.04
C GLU A 614 -2.78 24.94 -19.04
N TRP A 615 -2.94 24.12 -17.99
CA TRP A 615 -1.86 23.88 -17.04
C TRP A 615 -0.62 23.22 -17.67
N VAL A 616 -0.81 22.28 -18.60
CA VAL A 616 0.31 21.69 -19.37
C VAL A 616 0.99 22.73 -20.26
N VAL A 617 0.25 23.67 -20.85
CA VAL A 617 0.82 24.79 -21.62
C VAL A 617 1.69 25.67 -20.72
N GLU A 618 1.17 26.09 -19.56
CA GLU A 618 1.90 26.89 -18.58
C GLU A 618 3.17 26.18 -18.10
N PHE A 619 3.05 24.90 -17.72
CA PHE A 619 4.18 24.10 -17.27
C PHE A 619 5.24 23.92 -18.37
N THR A 620 4.81 23.68 -19.62
CA THR A 620 5.75 23.57 -20.76
C THR A 620 6.49 24.88 -21.00
N ASN A 621 5.81 26.02 -20.88
CA ASN A 621 6.43 27.33 -21.00
C ASN A 621 7.43 27.58 -19.87
N TRP A 622 7.06 27.24 -18.63
CA TRP A 622 7.96 27.29 -17.47
C TRP A 622 9.21 26.42 -17.67
N GLN A 623 9.06 25.18 -18.17
CA GLN A 623 10.21 24.30 -18.45
C GLN A 623 11.16 24.89 -19.50
N ARG A 624 10.62 25.47 -20.59
CA ARG A 624 11.44 26.13 -21.62
C ARG A 624 12.22 27.30 -21.05
N GLU A 625 11.60 28.06 -20.16
CA GLU A 625 12.21 29.21 -19.51
C GLU A 625 13.31 28.80 -18.53
N GLU A 626 13.08 27.77 -17.71
CA GLU A 626 14.11 27.21 -16.84
C GLU A 626 15.27 26.58 -17.61
N GLU A 627 15.01 25.90 -18.72
CA GLU A 627 16.07 25.41 -19.62
C GLU A 627 16.86 26.56 -20.26
N ARG A 628 16.19 27.64 -20.64
CA ARG A 628 16.83 28.85 -21.17
C ARG A 628 17.76 29.45 -20.11
N LYS A 629 17.28 29.66 -18.89
CA LYS A 629 18.09 30.14 -17.75
C LYS A 629 19.26 29.22 -17.45
N LYS A 630 19.06 27.89 -17.46
CA LYS A 630 20.15 26.90 -17.28
C LYS A 630 21.19 26.98 -18.40
N LYS A 631 20.77 27.13 -19.65
CA LYS A 631 21.66 27.31 -20.80
C LYS A 631 22.43 28.63 -20.71
N GLU A 632 21.77 29.71 -20.29
CA GLU A 632 22.39 31.02 -20.06
C GLU A 632 23.42 30.95 -18.94
N LYS A 633 23.06 30.44 -17.75
CA LYS A 633 23.99 30.19 -16.65
C LYS A 633 25.18 29.31 -17.08
N LYS A 634 24.94 28.28 -17.89
CA LYS A 634 26.01 27.43 -18.44
C LYS A 634 26.93 28.18 -19.39
N GLN A 635 26.38 29.04 -20.25
CA GLN A 635 27.16 29.88 -21.15
C GLN A 635 27.97 30.94 -20.38
N GLU A 636 27.39 31.54 -19.35
CA GLU A 636 28.07 32.49 -18.46
C GLU A 636 29.22 31.81 -17.70
N ARG A 637 28.98 30.64 -17.10
CA ARG A 637 30.04 29.83 -16.47
C ARG A 637 31.14 29.46 -17.46
N ALA A 638 30.79 29.13 -18.72
CA ALA A 638 31.78 28.85 -19.76
C ALA A 638 32.61 30.09 -20.14
N ARG A 639 31.98 31.27 -20.24
CA ARG A 639 32.67 32.56 -20.49
C ARG A 639 33.61 32.92 -19.34
N LEU A 640 33.14 32.76 -18.10
CA LEU A 640 33.96 32.98 -16.91
C LEU A 640 35.17 32.04 -16.91
N LYS A 641 35.00 30.76 -17.26
CA LYS A 641 36.11 29.80 -17.35
C LYS A 641 37.18 30.27 -18.34
N VAL A 642 36.78 30.69 -19.54
CA VAL A 642 37.70 31.25 -20.54
C VAL A 642 38.43 32.49 -20.01
N ALA A 643 37.71 33.42 -19.39
CA ALA A 643 38.30 34.65 -18.84
C ALA A 643 39.27 34.38 -17.68
N VAL A 644 38.95 33.41 -16.80
CA VAL A 644 39.83 32.97 -15.71
C VAL A 644 41.10 32.31 -16.25
N ASP A 645 40.99 31.50 -17.30
CA ASP A 645 42.15 30.86 -17.94
C ASP A 645 43.07 31.89 -18.62
N GLU A 646 42.52 32.92 -19.28
CA GLU A 646 43.29 34.05 -19.82
C GLU A 646 43.96 34.88 -18.73
N TRP A 647 43.24 35.14 -17.62
CA TRP A 647 43.79 35.85 -16.47
C TRP A 647 44.97 35.08 -15.85
N LYS A 648 44.86 33.76 -15.67
CA LYS A 648 45.96 32.90 -15.17
C LYS A 648 47.20 33.01 -16.05
N LYS A 649 47.05 32.93 -17.38
CA LYS A 649 48.18 33.13 -18.32
C LYS A 649 48.85 34.49 -18.15
N GLY A 650 48.05 35.55 -17.96
CA GLY A 650 48.55 36.89 -17.71
C GLY A 650 49.27 37.04 -16.36
N GLU A 651 48.76 36.37 -15.32
CA GLU A 651 49.34 36.35 -13.98
C GLU A 651 50.71 35.64 -14.00
N ASP A 652 50.80 34.49 -14.65
CA ASP A 652 52.04 33.72 -14.79
C ASP A 652 53.09 34.49 -15.58
N ALA A 653 52.71 35.15 -16.67
CA ALA A 653 53.62 36.03 -17.42
C ALA A 653 54.14 37.20 -16.55
N CYS A 654 53.28 37.78 -15.71
CA CYS A 654 53.66 38.84 -14.77
C CYS A 654 54.63 38.32 -13.70
N LYS A 655 54.38 37.12 -13.15
CA LYS A 655 55.29 36.45 -12.19
C LYS A 655 56.66 36.21 -12.81
N VAL A 656 56.74 35.67 -14.03
CA VAL A 656 58.01 35.44 -14.75
C VAL A 656 58.76 36.75 -15.00
N ALA A 657 58.07 37.79 -15.48
CA ALA A 657 58.69 39.09 -15.74
C ALA A 657 59.21 39.75 -14.45
N ASN A 658 58.47 39.63 -13.34
CA ASN A 658 58.88 40.14 -12.03
C ASN A 658 60.04 39.34 -11.43
N ALA A 659 60.07 38.01 -11.62
CA ALA A 659 61.19 37.16 -11.23
C ALA A 659 62.47 37.56 -11.98
N ALA A 660 62.41 37.72 -13.31
CA ALA A 660 63.55 38.15 -14.12
C ALA A 660 64.09 39.54 -13.72
N LYS A 661 63.19 40.50 -13.41
CA LYS A 661 63.60 41.82 -12.87
C LYS A 661 64.31 41.71 -11.52
N THR A 662 63.84 40.80 -10.67
CA THR A 662 64.40 40.56 -9.34
C THR A 662 65.77 39.89 -9.44
N GLU A 663 65.92 38.92 -10.34
CA GLU A 663 67.20 38.26 -10.64
C GLU A 663 68.25 39.24 -11.17
N ARG A 664 67.91 40.05 -12.19
CA ARG A 664 68.80 41.11 -12.71
C ARG A 664 69.26 42.08 -11.63
N TYR A 665 68.36 42.44 -10.71
CA TYR A 665 68.72 43.27 -9.56
C TYR A 665 69.71 42.55 -8.63
N HIS A 666 69.48 41.27 -8.30
CA HIS A 666 70.41 40.50 -7.48
C HIS A 666 71.78 40.31 -8.14
N GLU A 667 71.82 40.07 -9.45
CA GLU A 667 73.08 40.00 -10.21
C GLU A 667 73.84 41.33 -10.18
N ALA A 668 73.15 42.44 -10.42
CA ALA A 668 73.74 43.78 -10.35
C ALA A 668 74.27 44.09 -8.93
N VAL A 669 73.55 43.68 -7.89
CA VAL A 669 74.00 43.82 -6.49
C VAL A 669 75.22 42.95 -6.22
N LYS A 670 75.27 41.71 -6.69
CA LYS A 670 76.46 40.84 -6.55
C LYS A 670 77.68 41.43 -7.25
N VAL A 671 77.51 41.99 -8.45
CA VAL A 671 78.60 42.69 -9.17
C VAL A 671 79.08 43.89 -8.35
N TRP A 672 78.15 44.71 -7.88
CA TRP A 672 78.46 45.85 -7.02
C TRP A 672 79.18 45.45 -5.72
N GLU A 673 78.77 44.36 -5.07
CA GLU A 673 79.42 43.83 -3.87
C GLU A 673 80.85 43.34 -4.15
N ARG A 674 81.08 42.67 -5.28
CA ARG A 674 82.43 42.26 -5.70
C ARG A 674 83.32 43.47 -5.96
N GLU A 675 82.83 44.51 -6.62
CA GLU A 675 83.60 45.73 -6.88
C GLU A 675 83.88 46.50 -5.59
N LYS A 676 82.91 46.58 -4.68
CA LYS A 676 83.08 47.16 -3.35
C LYS A 676 84.15 46.42 -2.55
N ALA A 677 84.14 45.08 -2.60
CA ALA A 677 85.15 44.24 -1.94
C ALA A 677 86.55 44.45 -2.54
N LYS A 678 86.67 44.54 -3.88
CA LYS A 678 87.93 44.86 -4.57
C LYS A 678 88.47 46.23 -4.18
N ALA A 679 87.63 47.27 -4.16
CA ALA A 679 88.03 48.61 -3.75
C ALA A 679 88.47 48.65 -2.27
N LYS A 680 87.79 47.89 -1.40
CA LYS A 680 88.18 47.72 0.02
C LYS A 680 89.53 47.02 0.15
N ALA A 681 89.79 45.96 -0.61
CA ALA A 681 91.07 45.24 -0.61
C ALA A 681 92.23 46.11 -1.13
N ALA A 682 91.97 46.98 -2.12
CA ALA A 682 92.93 47.93 -2.67
C ALA A 682 93.09 49.23 -1.85
N LYS A 683 92.42 49.36 -0.69
CA LYS A 683 92.38 50.57 0.15
C LYS A 683 91.96 51.86 -0.60
N GLN A 684 91.14 51.72 -1.65
CA GLN A 684 90.61 52.85 -2.43
C GLN A 684 89.20 53.24 -1.95
N THR A 685 88.82 54.51 -2.10
CA THR A 685 87.47 55.00 -1.75
C THR A 685 86.46 54.55 -2.81
N PHE A 686 85.48 53.73 -2.40
CA PHE A 686 84.44 53.20 -3.28
C PHE A 686 83.27 54.17 -3.44
N ARG A 687 83.07 54.72 -4.66
CA ARG A 687 82.06 55.76 -4.95
C ARG A 687 80.86 55.28 -5.80
N ILE A 688 80.82 54.01 -6.20
CA ILE A 688 79.72 53.49 -7.04
C ILE A 688 78.46 53.30 -6.19
N LYS A 689 77.35 53.90 -6.62
CA LYS A 689 76.06 53.80 -5.92
C LYS A 689 75.48 52.39 -6.04
N LYS A 690 74.86 51.90 -4.95
CA LYS A 690 74.20 50.59 -4.95
C LYS A 690 73.08 50.57 -6.00
N PRO A 691 72.96 49.50 -6.81
CA PRO A 691 71.84 49.34 -7.73
C PRO A 691 70.51 49.47 -6.98
N THR A 692 69.51 50.07 -7.63
CA THR A 692 68.14 50.20 -7.12
C THR A 692 67.21 49.24 -7.84
N ARG A 693 66.28 48.64 -7.09
CA ARG A 693 65.33 47.65 -7.65
C ARG A 693 64.29 48.38 -8.47
N GLN A 694 64.06 47.91 -9.71
CA GLN A 694 62.98 48.42 -10.54
C GLN A 694 61.60 48.04 -9.97
N PRO A 695 60.57 48.88 -10.15
CA PRO A 695 59.21 48.58 -9.68
C PRO A 695 58.64 47.33 -10.37
N LEU A 696 58.00 46.48 -9.58
CA LEU A 696 57.33 45.26 -10.03
C LEU A 696 55.99 45.61 -10.70
N GLN A 697 55.60 44.80 -11.68
CA GLN A 697 54.27 44.90 -12.29
C GLN A 697 53.21 44.39 -11.31
N LYS A 698 52.09 45.11 -11.20
CA LYS A 698 50.93 44.69 -10.40
C LYS A 698 50.09 43.68 -11.18
N ALA A 699 49.58 42.65 -10.50
CA ALA A 699 48.65 41.70 -11.10
C ALA A 699 47.31 42.38 -11.41
N LYS A 700 46.67 41.99 -12.52
CA LYS A 700 45.30 42.39 -12.84
C LYS A 700 44.32 41.70 -11.89
N ALA A 701 43.15 42.29 -11.63
CA ALA A 701 42.11 41.69 -10.80
C ALA A 701 41.55 40.40 -11.46
N LYS A 702 41.20 39.41 -10.63
CA LYS A 702 40.61 38.14 -11.08
C LYS A 702 39.15 38.38 -11.54
N PRO A 703 38.74 37.88 -12.72
CA PRO A 703 37.35 37.97 -13.17
C PRO A 703 36.39 37.22 -12.23
N LYS A 704 35.19 37.77 -12.02
CA LYS A 704 34.11 37.19 -11.21
C LYS A 704 32.85 36.98 -12.06
N LEU A 705 31.92 36.16 -11.59
CA LEU A 705 30.67 35.87 -12.31
C LEU A 705 29.83 37.13 -12.56
N ALA A 706 29.77 38.03 -11.57
CA ALA A 706 29.10 39.34 -11.65
C ALA A 706 29.65 40.27 -12.74
N ASP A 707 30.85 40.02 -13.29
CA ASP A 707 31.41 40.81 -14.39
C ASP A 707 30.77 40.45 -15.75
N PHE A 708 29.99 39.36 -15.81
CA PHE A 708 29.38 38.81 -17.03
C PHE A 708 27.85 38.71 -16.97
N GLU A 709 27.24 39.02 -15.82
CA GLU A 709 25.79 39.12 -15.68
C GLU A 709 25.28 40.33 -16.48
N GLN A 710 24.31 40.12 -17.37
CA GLN A 710 23.54 41.24 -17.90
C GLN A 710 22.71 41.82 -16.75
N VAL A 711 22.87 43.11 -16.50
CA VAL A 711 22.14 43.86 -15.47
C VAL A 711 20.65 43.85 -15.81
N ASP A 712 19.94 42.85 -15.31
CA ASP A 712 18.51 42.91 -15.03
C ASP A 712 18.35 42.51 -13.56
N GLY A 713 18.13 43.51 -12.73
CA GLY A 713 18.19 43.39 -11.28
C GLY A 713 17.10 42.48 -10.72
N ILE A 714 17.52 41.32 -10.20
CA ILE A 714 16.87 40.63 -9.09
C ILE A 714 17.99 40.10 -8.19
N ASP A 715 18.06 40.67 -6.99
CA ASP A 715 18.88 40.22 -5.87
C ASP A 715 18.27 38.91 -5.34
N ASP A 716 18.95 37.78 -5.53
CA ASP A 716 18.63 36.53 -4.83
C ASP A 716 19.93 35.90 -4.33
N SER A 717 20.26 36.24 -3.10
CA SER A 717 21.35 35.66 -2.34
C SER A 717 20.95 34.27 -1.84
N SER A 718 21.27 33.23 -2.62
CA SER A 718 21.41 31.87 -2.12
C SER A 718 22.74 31.30 -2.59
N GLU A 719 23.78 31.56 -1.81
CA GLU A 719 25.03 30.79 -1.85
C GLU A 719 24.73 29.39 -1.29
N GLU A 720 24.40 28.45 -2.17
CA GLU A 720 24.57 27.02 -1.89
C GLU A 720 25.88 26.58 -2.56
N ASP A 721 26.88 26.33 -1.73
CA ASP A 721 28.12 25.65 -2.09
C ASP A 721 27.78 24.19 -2.44
N ASP A 722 27.51 23.93 -3.71
CA ASP A 722 27.55 22.57 -4.28
C ASP A 722 29.04 22.19 -4.47
N GLU A 723 29.63 21.57 -3.45
CA GLU A 723 30.80 20.71 -3.65
C GLU A 723 30.37 19.54 -4.55
N GLU A 724 30.97 19.46 -5.74
CA GLU A 724 30.87 18.32 -6.65
C GLU A 724 31.51 17.11 -5.96
N ASP A 725 30.70 16.29 -5.28
CA ASP A 725 31.07 14.91 -4.93
C ASP A 725 31.07 14.08 -6.23
N ASP A 726 32.28 13.88 -6.75
CA ASP A 726 32.61 12.83 -7.72
C ASP A 726 32.47 11.46 -7.03
N ASP A 727 31.26 10.90 -7.01
CA ASP A 727 31.04 9.48 -6.68
C ASP A 727 31.37 8.62 -7.91
N ASP A 728 32.66 8.31 -8.05
CA ASP A 728 33.16 7.13 -8.75
C ASP A 728 32.75 5.86 -7.96
N ASP A 729 31.56 5.32 -8.22
CA ASP A 729 31.19 3.95 -7.81
C ASP A 729 31.80 2.95 -8.82
N ASP A 730 33.10 2.68 -8.64
CA ASP A 730 33.75 1.45 -9.07
C ASP A 730 33.32 0.28 -8.14
N ASP A 731 33.27 -0.90 -8.75
CA ASP A 731 32.87 -2.21 -8.22
C ASP A 731 33.47 -2.61 -6.84
N ASP A 732 32.71 -3.36 -6.03
CA ASP A 732 33.15 -4.69 -5.54
C ASP A 732 32.09 -5.46 -4.70
N ASP A 733 31.95 -6.75 -5.07
CA ASP A 733 31.35 -7.96 -4.44
C ASP A 733 29.82 -8.15 -4.22
#